data_AF-A0A7X9HKY0-F1
#
_entry.id   AF-A0A7X9HKY0-F1
#
_cell.length_a   1.000
_cell.length_b   1.000
_cell.length_c   1.000
_cell.angle_alpha   90.00
_cell.angle_beta   90.00
_cell.angle_gamma   90.00
#
_symmetry.space_group_name_H-M   'P 1'
#
loop_
_entity.id
_entity.type
_entity.pdbx_description
1 polymer ?
#
loop_
_entity_poly.entity_id
_entity_poly.type
_entity_poly.pdbx_seq_one_letter_code
_entity_poly.pdbx_strand_id
1 'polypeptide(L)'
;MPRRLTAITCLACVLAACGANTERAGQAPRMPRPAAADLDPGSSERVPRLGPPWTSSGSDRAGAFFGWSVAGLGDVNGDGYPDVAVGAPYHSTASIRAGKVYVFYGGPGGLGSQPAWTSSGDDFNRALFGYSVAAAGDVDGDGYADLLVGAPGHPTANANAGKAYLYRGSGNGLLPNPSWTSSGDDRAGAFFGTAVAGAGDVNKDGFADVLVGAPAESFEQGPVSGESGKAFLYLGGRSGLSTTPAWTSSGAGQAEAGFGWSVAGAGDINGDGYGDWLVGANLHDGGAGDSGRAFLFFGGGGPLPAQAAWESSGDPQAGAQFGHSVAGAADANHDGYADILIGAPGFDALSNENAGRAYLYLGGPAGPGGAATWVQAGDRLAQFGWSLGGIGDGNRDGFADFLIGAPTSSLHAAGAGAAFLFLGQADGAGAQPAWSAAGDAQAGAGFGGALAGAFDVNRDGFGDFLVGAYGQDGAAADAGKAFLYFGQGGGSCNAQNDPCDDGDPCTKDDRCDGALVCRGTTYSCDDGNGCTRDSCLGDGTCQRFVLDLEPCDDGDACTGPDICRAGVCRSDAKDCSAFADACHRGACDPATGACRAEALPDGTVCDDGDECTGGETCRGGVCLSRENTCRQGGCGCASAGAPTTPLLLTALWLGARRRKPYG
;
A
#
# COMPACT_ATOMS: atom_id res chain seq x y z
N MET A 1 28.14 35.62 -62.68
CA MET A 1 29.40 35.49 -63.46
C MET A 1 30.18 36.80 -63.36
N PRO A 2 31.52 36.86 -63.59
CA PRO A 2 32.51 35.78 -63.81
C PRO A 2 33.54 35.65 -62.64
N ARG A 3 34.15 34.47 -62.37
CA ARG A 3 35.54 33.98 -62.73
C ARG A 3 36.71 34.86 -62.21
N ARG A 4 37.91 34.37 -61.81
CA ARG A 4 38.72 33.12 -62.02
C ARG A 4 39.55 32.79 -60.73
N LEU A 5 40.25 31.66 -60.52
CA LEU A 5 40.25 30.31 -61.15
C LEU A 5 40.04 29.23 -60.03
N THR A 6 40.83 28.21 -59.65
CA THR A 6 42.09 27.51 -60.07
C THR A 6 41.98 26.08 -59.47
N ALA A 7 41.90 24.96 -60.21
CA ALA A 7 42.97 24.11 -60.81
C ALA A 7 44.09 23.71 -59.81
N ILE A 8 44.44 22.43 -59.55
CA ILE A 8 44.73 21.26 -60.42
C ILE A 8 44.43 19.95 -59.60
N THR A 9 43.52 19.01 -59.97
CA THR A 9 43.60 17.81 -60.87
C THR A 9 44.62 16.69 -60.51
N CYS A 10 44.33 15.37 -60.60
CA CYS A 10 43.07 14.60 -60.77
C CYS A 10 43.25 13.04 -60.67
N LEU A 11 42.11 12.30 -60.69
CA LEU A 11 41.91 10.87 -61.11
C LEU A 11 42.58 9.74 -60.26
N ALA A 12 42.18 8.46 -60.29
CA ALA A 12 41.23 7.63 -61.10
C ALA A 12 40.83 6.37 -60.26
N CYS A 13 39.85 5.47 -60.54
CA CYS A 13 38.68 5.29 -61.46
C CYS A 13 37.76 4.22 -60.76
N VAL A 14 36.42 4.11 -60.87
CA VAL A 14 35.41 4.11 -61.97
C VAL A 14 35.09 2.72 -62.57
N LEU A 15 33.90 2.20 -62.19
CA LEU A 15 32.91 1.31 -62.84
C LEU A 15 33.26 -0.03 -63.58
N ALA A 16 32.52 -1.07 -63.16
CA ALA A 16 31.68 -2.01 -63.94
C ALA A 16 32.26 -3.00 -65.01
N ALA A 17 31.78 -4.25 -64.95
CA ALA A 17 31.20 -5.02 -66.07
C ALA A 17 30.51 -6.32 -65.58
N CYS A 18 29.68 -6.97 -66.42
CA CYS A 18 28.91 -8.17 -66.08
C CYS A 18 29.54 -9.50 -66.56
N GLY A 19 29.25 -10.58 -65.84
CA GLY A 19 28.64 -11.78 -66.47
C GLY A 19 29.51 -13.03 -66.69
N ALA A 20 29.24 -14.08 -65.92
CA ALA A 20 29.44 -15.48 -66.30
C ALA A 20 28.43 -16.35 -65.53
N ASN A 21 27.90 -17.40 -66.16
CA ASN A 21 26.82 -18.23 -65.61
C ASN A 21 27.18 -19.72 -65.75
N THR A 22 27.20 -20.49 -64.65
CA THR A 22 27.23 -21.96 -64.66
C THR A 22 26.57 -22.51 -63.39
N GLU A 23 25.73 -23.52 -63.57
CA GLU A 23 24.91 -24.14 -62.51
C GLU A 23 25.69 -25.15 -61.66
N ARG A 24 25.30 -25.30 -60.39
CA ARG A 24 24.87 -26.61 -59.84
C ARG A 24 24.19 -26.47 -58.48
N ALA A 25 23.18 -27.32 -58.24
CA ALA A 25 22.47 -27.38 -56.96
C ALA A 25 23.29 -28.12 -55.89
N GLY A 26 23.28 -27.59 -54.67
CA GLY A 26 23.83 -28.19 -53.46
C GLY A 26 23.03 -27.70 -52.25
N GLN A 27 22.78 -28.58 -51.28
CA GLN A 27 21.79 -28.34 -50.22
C GLN A 27 22.15 -27.14 -49.33
N ALA A 28 21.21 -26.22 -49.14
CA ALA A 28 21.25 -25.30 -48.00
C ALA A 28 20.95 -26.07 -46.71
N PRO A 29 21.71 -25.87 -45.62
CA PRO A 29 21.37 -26.46 -44.33
C PRO A 29 20.06 -25.86 -43.81
N ARG A 30 19.18 -26.69 -43.25
CA ARG A 30 17.99 -26.20 -42.55
C ARG A 30 18.44 -25.49 -41.27
N MET A 31 18.08 -24.21 -41.12
CA MET A 31 18.07 -23.61 -39.78
C MET A 31 17.03 -24.37 -38.94
N PRO A 32 17.36 -24.79 -37.70
CA PRO A 32 16.36 -25.27 -36.76
C PRO A 32 15.33 -24.16 -36.52
N ARG A 33 14.06 -24.53 -36.39
CA ARG A 33 13.13 -23.68 -35.63
C ARG A 33 13.62 -23.65 -34.18
N PRO A 34 13.54 -22.53 -33.45
CA PRO A 34 13.53 -22.62 -32.00
C PRO A 34 12.35 -23.52 -31.61
N ALA A 35 12.61 -24.52 -30.77
CA ALA A 35 11.53 -25.19 -30.07
C ALA A 35 10.96 -24.21 -29.04
N ALA A 36 9.67 -24.27 -28.76
CA ALA A 36 9.17 -23.74 -27.51
C ALA A 36 9.82 -24.57 -26.39
N ALA A 37 10.50 -23.90 -25.46
CA ALA A 37 10.78 -24.47 -24.16
C ALA A 37 9.52 -24.27 -23.31
N ASP A 38 9.14 -25.27 -22.52
CA ASP A 38 8.19 -25.05 -21.43
C ASP A 38 8.82 -24.05 -20.44
N LEU A 39 8.04 -23.05 -20.04
CA LEU A 39 8.39 -22.17 -18.92
C LEU A 39 7.91 -22.86 -17.64
N ASP A 40 8.85 -23.19 -16.77
CA ASP A 40 8.58 -23.79 -15.46
C ASP A 40 8.32 -22.66 -14.43
N PRO A 41 7.09 -22.49 -13.91
CA PRO A 41 6.74 -21.34 -13.08
C PRO A 41 7.12 -21.60 -11.60
N GLY A 42 8.41 -21.47 -11.27
CA GLY A 42 8.89 -21.96 -9.97
C GLY A 42 10.28 -21.52 -9.47
N SER A 43 10.79 -20.34 -9.84
CA SER A 43 12.01 -19.78 -9.24
C SER A 43 11.81 -18.30 -8.86
N SER A 44 11.77 -18.01 -7.56
CA SER A 44 11.55 -16.68 -7.01
C SER A 44 12.86 -16.03 -6.55
N GLU A 45 13.20 -14.88 -7.13
CA GLU A 45 14.39 -14.09 -6.76
C GLU A 45 13.94 -12.86 -5.94
N ARG A 46 14.54 -12.63 -4.76
CA ARG A 46 14.09 -11.61 -3.78
C ARG A 46 15.24 -10.91 -3.04
N VAL A 47 14.89 -9.77 -2.45
CA VAL A 47 15.73 -8.72 -1.84
C VAL A 47 15.88 -8.93 -0.30
N PRO A 48 16.79 -8.24 0.44
CA PRO A 48 17.91 -8.92 1.07
C PRO A 48 17.84 -9.03 2.59
N ARG A 49 18.45 -10.09 3.15
CA ARG A 49 18.44 -10.41 4.59
C ARG A 49 19.71 -10.01 5.35
N LEU A 50 20.66 -9.35 4.70
CA LEU A 50 21.76 -8.69 5.43
C LEU A 50 21.21 -7.51 6.24
N GLY A 51 21.67 -7.37 7.49
CA GLY A 51 21.31 -6.24 8.36
C GLY A 51 21.69 -4.89 7.72
N PRO A 52 20.95 -3.80 8.03
CA PRO A 52 20.98 -2.56 7.28
C PRO A 52 22.41 -2.02 7.11
N PRO A 53 22.95 -1.95 5.86
CA PRO A 53 24.35 -1.57 5.59
C PRO A 53 24.72 -0.18 6.12
N TRP A 54 23.73 0.71 6.28
CA TRP A 54 23.88 1.98 6.98
C TRP A 54 22.74 2.19 7.98
N THR A 55 23.06 2.80 9.12
CA THR A 55 22.11 3.20 10.15
C THR A 55 22.62 4.47 10.81
N SER A 56 21.73 5.43 11.05
CA SER A 56 22.05 6.68 11.75
C SER A 56 20.96 7.03 12.76
N SER A 57 21.35 7.63 13.89
CA SER A 57 20.41 8.29 14.81
C SER A 57 20.30 9.80 14.59
N GLY A 58 21.21 10.39 13.79
CA GLY A 58 21.28 11.82 13.44
C GLY A 58 21.48 12.85 14.56
N SER A 59 20.94 12.59 15.74
CA SER A 59 20.93 13.47 16.91
C SER A 59 21.33 12.73 18.19
N ASP A 60 21.79 13.51 19.16
CA ASP A 60 22.02 13.15 20.55
C ASP A 60 20.91 13.68 21.48
N ARG A 61 19.90 14.37 20.94
CA ARG A 61 18.83 15.01 21.72
C ARG A 61 17.62 14.10 21.91
N ALA A 62 17.19 13.95 23.15
CA ALA A 62 15.99 13.20 23.49
C ALA A 62 14.73 13.85 22.88
N GLY A 63 13.81 13.03 22.36
CA GLY A 63 12.57 13.50 21.72
C GLY A 63 12.80 14.35 20.47
N ALA A 64 13.90 14.12 19.72
CA ALA A 64 14.17 14.81 18.46
C ALA A 64 13.39 14.23 17.28
N PHE A 65 13.04 12.93 17.35
CA PHE A 65 12.36 12.16 16.32
C PHE A 65 13.06 12.21 14.94
N PHE A 66 14.35 11.90 14.89
CA PHE A 66 15.08 11.66 13.64
C PHE A 66 14.52 10.43 12.91
N GLY A 67 14.27 10.54 11.61
CA GLY A 67 13.55 9.50 10.85
C GLY A 67 12.03 9.65 10.90
N TRP A 68 11.52 10.80 11.37
CA TRP A 68 10.11 11.18 11.21
C TRP A 68 9.71 11.36 9.74
N SER A 69 10.64 11.84 8.92
CA SER A 69 10.51 11.92 7.46
C SER A 69 11.84 11.53 6.83
N VAL A 70 11.80 10.88 5.67
CA VAL A 70 12.95 10.45 4.88
C VAL A 70 12.68 10.70 3.40
N ALA A 71 13.73 10.97 2.62
CA ALA A 71 13.65 11.04 1.17
C ALA A 71 14.99 10.68 0.54
N GLY A 72 14.97 9.93 -0.57
CA GLY A 72 16.05 10.04 -1.55
C GLY A 72 15.89 11.36 -2.29
N LEU A 73 17.00 12.04 -2.57
CA LEU A 73 17.00 13.35 -3.22
C LEU A 73 17.35 13.28 -4.70
N GLY A 74 18.04 12.21 -5.13
CA GLY A 74 18.91 12.28 -6.30
C GLY A 74 20.27 12.85 -5.91
N ASP A 75 21.14 13.08 -6.89
CA ASP A 75 22.49 13.63 -6.67
C ASP A 75 22.41 15.15 -6.47
N VAL A 76 22.62 15.64 -5.24
CA VAL A 76 22.57 17.08 -4.91
C VAL A 76 23.95 17.74 -4.97
N ASN A 77 25.01 16.97 -5.25
CA ASN A 77 26.41 17.34 -5.05
C ASN A 77 27.28 17.25 -6.33
N GLY A 78 26.89 16.43 -7.30
CA GLY A 78 27.52 16.24 -8.61
C GLY A 78 28.55 15.10 -8.71
N ASP A 79 28.73 14.29 -7.67
CA ASP A 79 29.62 13.11 -7.74
C ASP A 79 28.98 11.89 -8.44
N GLY A 80 27.68 11.96 -8.70
CA GLY A 80 26.85 10.99 -9.39
C GLY A 80 25.98 10.15 -8.45
N TYR A 81 26.32 10.01 -7.18
CA TYR A 81 25.63 9.10 -6.28
C TYR A 81 24.39 9.79 -5.68
N PRO A 82 23.20 9.19 -5.78
CA PRO A 82 22.01 9.65 -5.08
C PRO A 82 22.23 9.86 -3.59
N ASP A 83 21.86 11.06 -3.12
CA ASP A 83 21.96 11.51 -1.76
C ASP A 83 20.59 11.37 -1.05
N VAL A 84 20.57 11.44 0.29
CA VAL A 84 19.32 11.29 1.06
C VAL A 84 19.13 12.38 2.13
N ALA A 85 17.88 12.74 2.41
CA ALA A 85 17.47 13.58 3.53
C ALA A 85 16.78 12.77 4.63
N VAL A 86 16.97 13.20 5.88
CA VAL A 86 16.23 12.74 7.05
C VAL A 86 15.82 13.92 7.93
N GLY A 87 14.52 13.99 8.26
CA GLY A 87 13.94 15.00 9.14
C GLY A 87 13.92 14.60 10.62
N ALA A 88 14.03 15.61 11.48
CA ALA A 88 13.91 15.55 12.94
C ALA A 88 13.13 16.78 13.46
N PRO A 89 11.80 16.87 13.21
CA PRO A 89 11.02 18.09 13.42
C PRO A 89 10.90 18.51 14.89
N TYR A 90 11.09 17.60 15.84
CA TYR A 90 11.02 17.91 17.27
C TYR A 90 12.39 18.30 17.86
N HIS A 91 13.46 18.22 17.07
CA HIS A 91 14.79 18.69 17.42
C HIS A 91 14.74 20.16 17.90
N SER A 92 15.08 20.34 19.18
CA SER A 92 15.20 21.68 19.78
C SER A 92 16.63 22.17 19.64
N THR A 93 16.82 23.47 19.46
CA THR A 93 18.09 24.12 19.11
C THR A 93 18.49 25.09 20.23
N ALA A 94 18.48 26.41 19.96
CA ALA A 94 18.18 27.45 20.95
C ALA A 94 16.67 27.67 21.09
N SER A 95 15.90 27.42 20.02
CA SER A 95 14.44 27.40 19.99
C SER A 95 13.89 26.01 20.31
N ILE A 96 12.74 25.94 20.99
CA ILE A 96 12.08 24.66 21.30
C ILE A 96 11.40 24.11 20.05
N ARG A 97 11.67 22.85 19.69
CA ARG A 97 11.08 22.14 18.53
C ARG A 97 11.12 22.99 17.24
N ALA A 98 12.25 23.65 16.99
CA ALA A 98 12.47 24.34 15.72
C ALA A 98 12.49 23.35 14.55
N GLY A 99 13.01 22.14 14.82
CA GLY A 99 13.21 21.10 13.83
C GLY A 99 14.60 21.14 13.23
N LYS A 100 14.97 20.08 12.52
CA LYS A 100 16.24 19.96 11.83
C LYS A 100 16.13 18.94 10.70
N VAL A 101 16.77 19.22 9.56
CA VAL A 101 17.00 18.27 8.48
C VAL A 101 18.50 17.97 8.37
N TYR A 102 18.80 16.73 8.03
CA TYR A 102 20.13 16.19 7.81
C TYR A 102 20.19 15.58 6.42
N VAL A 103 21.30 15.81 5.71
CA VAL A 103 21.55 15.18 4.40
C VAL A 103 22.86 14.40 4.46
N PHE A 104 22.81 13.18 3.95
CA PHE A 104 23.92 12.24 3.88
C PHE A 104 24.17 11.94 2.41
N TYR A 105 25.43 12.05 1.96
CA TYR A 105 25.75 11.78 0.57
C TYR A 105 25.92 10.29 0.30
N GLY A 106 25.60 9.89 -0.93
CA GLY A 106 25.84 8.55 -1.45
C GLY A 106 27.33 8.24 -1.67
N GLY A 107 27.62 7.11 -2.31
CA GLY A 107 28.97 6.75 -2.69
C GLY A 107 29.17 5.24 -2.89
N PRO A 108 30.36 4.80 -3.38
CA PRO A 108 30.65 3.39 -3.69
C PRO A 108 30.57 2.37 -2.53
N GLY A 109 30.24 2.81 -1.32
CA GLY A 109 30.02 1.97 -0.13
C GLY A 109 28.70 2.28 0.57
N GLY A 110 27.76 2.93 -0.13
CA GLY A 110 26.56 3.52 0.43
C GLY A 110 26.82 4.84 1.15
N LEU A 111 25.85 5.22 2.00
CA LEU A 111 25.79 6.55 2.62
C LEU A 111 26.96 6.86 3.57
N GLY A 112 27.37 8.14 3.57
CA GLY A 112 28.31 8.68 4.53
C GLY A 112 27.85 8.49 5.99
N SER A 113 28.79 8.11 6.87
CA SER A 113 28.51 7.88 8.30
C SER A 113 28.30 9.16 9.14
N GLN A 114 28.40 10.33 8.52
CA GLN A 114 28.14 11.64 9.11
C GLN A 114 27.34 12.49 8.10
N PRO A 115 26.45 13.40 8.56
CA PRO A 115 25.70 14.26 7.67
C PRO A 115 26.65 15.26 7.00
N ALA A 116 26.58 15.35 5.67
CA ALA A 116 27.36 16.30 4.88
C ALA A 116 26.78 17.72 4.96
N TRP A 117 25.46 17.85 5.13
CA TRP A 117 24.74 19.11 5.28
C TRP A 117 23.64 18.99 6.34
N THR A 118 23.37 20.07 7.08
CA THR A 118 22.20 20.13 8.00
C THR A 118 21.65 21.55 8.12
N SER A 119 20.33 21.70 8.28
CA SER A 119 19.64 22.99 8.47
C SER A 119 18.52 22.88 9.52
N SER A 120 18.19 24.00 10.17
CA SER A 120 17.02 24.18 11.05
C SER A 120 16.07 25.28 10.55
N GLY A 121 16.13 25.63 9.26
CA GLY A 121 15.32 26.69 8.66
C GLY A 121 15.59 28.04 9.31
N ASP A 122 14.51 28.79 9.61
CA ASP A 122 14.58 30.09 10.30
C ASP A 122 14.77 29.97 11.84
N ASP A 123 15.02 28.75 12.36
CA ASP A 123 15.20 28.41 13.79
C ASP A 123 14.07 28.91 14.74
N PHE A 124 12.82 28.92 14.27
CA PHE A 124 11.69 29.46 15.03
C PHE A 124 11.06 28.43 16.00
N ASN A 125 10.67 28.87 17.19
CA ASN A 125 10.01 28.04 18.21
C ASN A 125 8.76 27.31 17.67
N ARG A 126 8.78 25.98 17.70
CA ARG A 126 7.74 25.06 17.23
C ARG A 126 7.45 25.12 15.72
N ALA A 127 8.41 25.56 14.90
CA ALA A 127 8.28 25.54 13.45
C ALA A 127 8.11 24.12 12.87
N LEU A 128 8.69 23.11 13.53
CA LEU A 128 8.72 21.71 13.05
C LEU A 128 9.39 21.57 11.67
N PHE A 129 10.49 22.28 11.43
CA PHE A 129 11.26 22.17 10.19
C PHE A 129 11.79 20.75 9.98
N GLY A 130 11.48 20.15 8.83
CA GLY A 130 11.73 18.72 8.58
C GLY A 130 10.59 17.81 9.01
N TYR A 131 9.38 18.34 9.20
CA TYR A 131 8.19 17.52 9.41
C TYR A 131 7.88 16.67 8.17
N SER A 132 8.10 17.24 6.99
CA SER A 132 8.17 16.54 5.71
C SER A 132 9.41 16.99 4.95
N VAL A 133 10.00 16.07 4.19
CA VAL A 133 11.13 16.30 3.29
C VAL A 133 10.89 15.52 2.00
N ALA A 134 11.33 16.04 0.86
CA ALA A 134 11.24 15.37 -0.43
C ALA A 134 12.35 15.82 -1.39
N ALA A 135 12.67 14.98 -2.38
CA ALA A 135 13.25 15.47 -3.62
C ALA A 135 12.29 16.49 -4.26
N ALA A 136 12.82 17.62 -4.71
CA ALA A 136 12.12 18.52 -5.62
C ALA A 136 12.43 18.19 -7.10
N GLY A 137 13.42 17.33 -7.38
CA GLY A 137 14.04 17.20 -8.70
C GLY A 137 15.06 18.32 -8.94
N ASP A 138 15.45 18.55 -10.20
CA ASP A 138 16.21 19.73 -10.63
C ASP A 138 15.21 20.81 -11.04
N VAL A 139 14.98 21.83 -10.19
CA VAL A 139 13.92 22.82 -10.43
C VAL A 139 14.39 24.03 -11.26
N ASP A 140 15.69 24.19 -11.53
CA ASP A 140 16.22 25.30 -12.37
C ASP A 140 17.12 24.92 -13.54
N GLY A 141 17.28 23.61 -13.78
CA GLY A 141 17.94 23.01 -14.94
C GLY A 141 19.45 23.17 -14.91
N ASP A 142 20.05 23.14 -13.72
CA ASP A 142 21.49 23.34 -13.52
C ASP A 142 22.28 22.02 -13.39
N GLY A 143 21.58 20.89 -13.30
CA GLY A 143 22.11 19.52 -13.32
C GLY A 143 22.30 18.87 -11.95
N TYR A 144 21.87 19.52 -10.86
CA TYR A 144 21.89 18.98 -9.50
C TYR A 144 20.45 18.84 -8.99
N ALA A 145 20.22 17.88 -8.09
CA ALA A 145 18.91 17.70 -7.48
C ALA A 145 18.71 18.58 -6.24
N ASP A 146 17.46 18.97 -5.99
CA ASP A 146 17.08 19.94 -4.98
C ASP A 146 16.25 19.33 -3.83
N LEU A 147 16.38 19.90 -2.63
CA LEU A 147 15.69 19.48 -1.41
C LEU A 147 14.51 20.41 -1.08
N LEU A 148 13.32 19.85 -0.95
CA LEU A 148 12.12 20.52 -0.43
C LEU A 148 11.87 20.13 1.04
N VAL A 149 11.57 21.10 1.89
CA VAL A 149 11.33 20.90 3.34
C VAL A 149 10.06 21.62 3.81
N GLY A 150 9.21 20.90 4.54
CA GLY A 150 8.05 21.44 5.24
C GLY A 150 8.33 21.85 6.70
N ALA A 151 7.70 22.93 7.14
CA ALA A 151 7.68 23.41 8.53
C ALA A 151 6.25 23.90 8.89
N PRO A 152 5.28 22.97 9.10
CA PRO A 152 3.86 23.31 9.23
C PRO A 152 3.55 24.14 10.49
N GLY A 153 4.36 24.04 11.53
CA GLY A 153 4.20 24.83 12.75
C GLY A 153 4.75 26.26 12.64
N HIS A 154 5.36 26.65 11.52
CA HIS A 154 6.01 27.95 11.38
C HIS A 154 5.00 29.12 11.40
N PRO A 155 5.12 30.09 12.33
CA PRO A 155 4.31 31.29 12.31
C PRO A 155 4.95 32.36 11.40
N THR A 156 4.14 32.94 10.52
CA THR A 156 4.58 33.88 9.48
C THR A 156 4.15 35.30 9.86
N ALA A 157 3.30 35.97 9.07
CA ALA A 157 2.45 37.03 9.61
C ALA A 157 1.31 36.43 10.48
N ASN A 158 1.00 35.15 10.28
CA ASN A 158 -0.10 34.43 10.91
C ASN A 158 0.39 33.22 11.71
N ALA A 159 -0.30 32.91 12.82
CA ALA A 159 0.08 31.81 13.71
C ALA A 159 -0.20 30.44 13.04
N ASN A 160 0.77 29.53 13.07
CA ASN A 160 0.69 28.19 12.47
C ASN A 160 0.21 28.19 11.00
N ALA A 161 0.52 29.24 10.23
CA ALA A 161 0.25 29.24 8.80
C ALA A 161 1.07 28.18 8.07
N GLY A 162 2.27 27.87 8.58
CA GLY A 162 3.19 26.94 7.98
C GLY A 162 4.07 27.60 6.91
N LYS A 163 5.14 26.91 6.52
CA LYS A 163 6.11 27.38 5.54
C LYS A 163 6.83 26.21 4.87
N ALA A 164 7.06 26.29 3.57
CA ALA A 164 7.92 25.39 2.82
C ALA A 164 9.21 26.11 2.38
N TYR A 165 10.29 25.35 2.21
CA TYR A 165 11.64 25.83 1.89
C TYR A 165 12.28 24.95 0.83
N LEU A 166 12.85 25.55 -0.21
CA LEU A 166 13.66 24.85 -1.22
C LEU A 166 15.14 25.20 -1.04
N TYR A 167 15.97 24.19 -0.84
CA TYR A 167 17.42 24.28 -0.87
C TYR A 167 17.91 23.61 -2.15
N ARG A 168 18.58 24.37 -3.03
CA ARG A 168 19.06 23.79 -4.29
C ARG A 168 20.40 23.09 -4.13
N GLY A 169 20.65 22.11 -4.99
CA GLY A 169 21.94 21.46 -5.16
C GLY A 169 23.02 22.41 -5.69
N SER A 170 24.25 21.89 -5.77
CA SER A 170 25.37 22.51 -6.48
C SER A 170 26.57 21.58 -6.49
N GLY A 171 27.63 21.92 -7.24
CA GLY A 171 28.94 21.23 -7.20
C GLY A 171 29.71 21.32 -5.85
N ASN A 172 29.04 21.72 -4.77
CA ASN A 172 29.53 21.66 -3.38
C ASN A 172 28.46 21.05 -2.44
N GLY A 173 27.39 20.47 -2.99
CA GLY A 173 26.16 20.10 -2.28
C GLY A 173 25.16 21.23 -2.12
N LEU A 174 24.16 21.00 -1.26
CA LEU A 174 23.05 21.92 -1.02
C LEU A 174 23.49 23.31 -0.53
N LEU A 175 22.84 24.34 -1.05
CA LEU A 175 23.03 25.72 -0.60
C LEU A 175 22.74 25.87 0.92
N PRO A 176 23.49 26.70 1.65
CA PRO A 176 23.32 26.87 3.11
C PRO A 176 22.11 27.74 3.49
N ASN A 177 21.49 28.42 2.52
CA ASN A 177 20.28 29.23 2.69
C ASN A 177 19.21 28.72 1.72
N PRO A 178 17.92 28.83 2.06
CA PRO A 178 16.85 28.49 1.13
C PRO A 178 16.89 29.44 -0.08
N SER A 179 16.77 28.87 -1.27
CA SER A 179 16.68 29.59 -2.55
C SER A 179 15.28 30.18 -2.79
N TRP A 180 14.26 29.49 -2.30
CA TRP A 180 12.84 29.83 -2.39
C TRP A 180 12.13 29.42 -1.10
N THR A 181 11.09 30.14 -0.72
CA THR A 181 10.17 29.76 0.37
C THR A 181 8.76 30.27 0.09
N SER A 182 7.73 29.55 0.53
CA SER A 182 6.32 30.01 0.48
C SER A 182 5.55 29.61 1.75
N SER A 183 4.41 30.27 1.99
CA SER A 183 3.43 29.95 3.04
C SER A 183 1.99 29.83 2.49
N GLY A 184 1.85 29.55 1.19
CA GLY A 184 0.55 29.43 0.52
C GLY A 184 -0.25 30.74 0.57
N ASP A 185 -1.50 30.67 1.04
CA ASP A 185 -2.36 31.84 1.29
C ASP A 185 -2.08 32.53 2.65
N ASP A 186 -1.06 32.09 3.39
CA ASP A 186 -0.67 32.59 4.72
C ASP A 186 -1.78 32.53 5.79
N ARG A 187 -2.74 31.62 5.63
CA ARG A 187 -3.91 31.49 6.52
C ARG A 187 -3.50 30.93 7.89
N ALA A 188 -3.90 31.61 8.97
CA ALA A 188 -3.65 31.15 10.33
C ALA A 188 -4.23 29.74 10.57
N GLY A 189 -3.41 28.82 11.08
CA GLY A 189 -3.80 27.44 11.32
C GLY A 189 -3.83 26.52 10.10
N ALA A 190 -3.45 26.97 8.90
CA ALA A 190 -3.51 26.13 7.69
C ALA A 190 -2.45 25.00 7.64
N PHE A 191 -1.38 25.10 8.43
CA PHE A 191 -0.27 24.13 8.48
C PHE A 191 0.35 23.83 7.10
N PHE A 192 0.57 24.86 6.27
CA PHE A 192 1.21 24.75 4.95
C PHE A 192 2.62 24.12 5.07
N GLY A 193 2.90 23.12 4.24
CA GLY A 193 4.09 22.27 4.39
C GLY A 193 3.90 21.12 5.37
N THR A 194 2.66 20.67 5.63
CA THR A 194 2.43 19.39 6.32
C THR A 194 2.96 18.25 5.47
N ALA A 195 2.53 18.17 4.21
CA ALA A 195 3.14 17.33 3.19
C ALA A 195 3.82 18.19 2.11
N VAL A 196 4.92 17.68 1.56
CA VAL A 196 5.65 18.25 0.41
C VAL A 196 6.11 17.11 -0.50
N ALA A 197 6.13 17.32 -1.82
CA ALA A 197 6.63 16.34 -2.78
C ALA A 197 7.11 17.01 -4.07
N GLY A 198 8.04 16.38 -4.80
CA GLY A 198 8.21 16.63 -6.23
C GLY A 198 7.00 16.09 -7.00
N ALA A 199 6.59 16.80 -8.05
CA ALA A 199 5.48 16.44 -8.93
C ALA A 199 5.95 15.78 -10.24
N GLY A 200 7.26 15.76 -10.50
CA GLY A 200 7.82 15.55 -11.83
C GLY A 200 7.78 16.85 -12.65
N ASP A 201 7.91 16.75 -13.97
CA ASP A 201 7.65 17.86 -14.90
C ASP A 201 6.21 17.73 -15.40
N VAL A 202 5.27 18.47 -14.80
CA VAL A 202 3.84 18.35 -15.11
C VAL A 202 3.44 19.12 -16.38
N ASN A 203 4.36 19.92 -16.92
CA ASN A 203 4.07 20.93 -17.95
C ASN A 203 4.93 20.79 -19.24
N LYS A 204 5.99 19.96 -19.19
CA LYS A 204 7.04 19.70 -20.21
C LYS A 204 7.84 20.94 -20.64
N ASP A 205 8.19 21.81 -19.70
CA ASP A 205 9.20 22.86 -19.96
C ASP A 205 10.64 22.44 -19.64
N GLY A 206 10.84 21.26 -19.04
CA GLY A 206 12.14 20.65 -18.78
C GLY A 206 12.71 20.96 -17.40
N PHE A 207 11.85 21.36 -16.44
CA PHE A 207 12.21 21.62 -15.04
C PHE A 207 11.29 20.82 -14.13
N ALA A 208 11.75 20.48 -12.92
CA ALA A 208 10.91 19.79 -11.96
C ALA A 208 9.98 20.76 -11.22
N ASP A 209 8.72 20.34 -11.05
CA ASP A 209 7.64 21.05 -10.37
C ASP A 209 7.42 20.44 -8.96
N VAL A 210 6.81 21.19 -8.02
CA VAL A 210 6.61 20.72 -6.64
C VAL A 210 5.21 20.99 -6.06
N LEU A 211 4.80 20.09 -5.18
CA LEU A 211 3.54 20.11 -4.45
C LEU A 211 3.74 20.44 -2.97
N VAL A 212 2.80 21.20 -2.40
CA VAL A 212 2.72 21.48 -0.96
C VAL A 212 1.29 21.39 -0.46
N GLY A 213 1.09 20.70 0.66
CA GLY A 213 -0.20 20.52 1.33
C GLY A 213 -0.43 21.45 2.53
N ALA A 214 -1.67 21.89 2.71
CA ALA A 214 -2.17 22.70 3.82
C ALA A 214 -3.55 22.15 4.29
N PRO A 215 -3.56 21.03 5.06
CA PRO A 215 -4.78 20.25 5.29
C PRO A 215 -5.88 20.94 6.11
N ALA A 216 -5.56 22.01 6.83
CA ALA A 216 -6.52 22.77 7.65
C ALA A 216 -6.82 24.18 7.09
N GLU A 217 -6.54 24.44 5.82
CA GLU A 217 -6.86 25.76 5.24
C GLU A 217 -8.37 26.01 5.17
N SER A 218 -8.81 27.11 5.78
CA SER A 218 -10.22 27.49 5.92
C SER A 218 -10.72 28.41 4.80
N PHE A 219 -11.91 28.12 4.26
CA PHE A 219 -12.47 28.81 3.10
C PHE A 219 -13.50 29.90 3.50
N GLU A 220 -13.28 31.16 3.10
CA GLU A 220 -14.18 32.29 3.41
C GLU A 220 -15.23 32.62 2.33
N GLN A 221 -15.02 32.22 1.07
CA GLN A 221 -15.96 32.45 -0.05
C GLN A 221 -16.09 31.23 -0.98
N GLY A 222 -16.22 30.04 -0.39
CA GLY A 222 -16.31 28.76 -1.11
C GLY A 222 -17.72 28.17 -1.14
N PRO A 223 -17.92 27.02 -1.83
CA PRO A 223 -19.18 26.26 -1.77
C PRO A 223 -19.42 25.61 -0.40
N VAL A 224 -18.38 25.54 0.45
CA VAL A 224 -18.43 25.05 1.84
C VAL A 224 -17.81 26.11 2.75
N SER A 225 -18.32 26.21 3.97
CA SER A 225 -17.72 27.03 5.04
C SER A 225 -17.02 26.13 6.05
N GLY A 226 -15.69 26.12 6.07
CA GLY A 226 -14.89 25.33 7.00
C GLY A 226 -13.46 25.07 6.50
N GLU A 227 -12.73 24.23 7.23
CA GLU A 227 -11.33 23.84 6.96
C GLU A 227 -11.28 22.64 6.02
N SER A 228 -11.59 22.82 4.73
CA SER A 228 -11.57 21.73 3.75
C SER A 228 -10.17 21.16 3.47
N GLY A 229 -9.15 21.95 3.79
CA GLY A 229 -7.79 21.74 3.32
C GLY A 229 -7.59 22.21 1.87
N LYS A 230 -6.32 22.34 1.49
CA LYS A 230 -5.87 22.79 0.16
C LYS A 230 -4.52 22.19 -0.20
N ALA A 231 -4.29 21.97 -1.49
CA ALA A 231 -2.98 21.65 -2.07
C ALA A 231 -2.58 22.71 -3.10
N PHE A 232 -1.27 22.90 -3.24
CA PHE A 232 -0.62 23.91 -4.06
C PHE A 232 0.42 23.25 -4.95
N LEU A 233 0.51 23.69 -6.22
CA LEU A 233 1.54 23.28 -7.18
C LEU A 233 2.30 24.52 -7.65
N TYR A 234 3.63 24.47 -7.51
CA TYR A 234 4.57 25.50 -7.96
C TYR A 234 5.42 24.94 -9.07
N LEU A 235 5.52 25.67 -10.19
CA LEU A 235 6.28 25.20 -11.34
C LEU A 235 7.76 25.56 -11.20
N GLY A 236 8.62 24.73 -11.78
CA GLY A 236 10.05 24.97 -11.94
C GLY A 236 10.36 26.09 -12.93
N GLY A 237 11.63 26.17 -13.32
CA GLY A 237 12.11 27.08 -14.36
C GLY A 237 13.50 27.63 -14.03
N ARG A 238 14.14 28.23 -15.05
CA ARG A 238 15.52 28.79 -15.03
C ARG A 238 15.89 29.82 -13.94
N SER A 239 15.01 30.08 -12.97
CA SER A 239 15.24 30.95 -11.81
C SER A 239 14.92 30.26 -10.47
N GLY A 240 14.69 28.95 -10.48
CA GLY A 240 14.01 28.21 -9.42
C GLY A 240 12.49 28.37 -9.48
N LEU A 241 11.81 27.75 -8.51
CA LEU A 241 10.35 27.66 -8.40
C LEU A 241 9.62 29.01 -8.52
N SER A 242 8.42 28.96 -9.09
CA SER A 242 7.50 30.10 -9.16
C SER A 242 7.16 30.64 -7.77
N THR A 243 7.14 31.97 -7.61
CA THR A 243 6.83 32.62 -6.31
C THR A 243 5.33 32.63 -5.99
N THR A 244 4.49 32.33 -6.96
CA THR A 244 3.05 32.08 -6.83
C THR A 244 2.73 30.66 -7.30
N PRO A 245 1.76 29.96 -6.70
CA PRO A 245 1.32 28.66 -7.20
C PRO A 245 0.72 28.82 -8.60
N ALA A 246 1.04 27.89 -9.50
CA ALA A 246 0.43 27.83 -10.83
C ALA A 246 -0.95 27.15 -10.80
N TRP A 247 -1.14 26.26 -9.82
CA TRP A 247 -2.41 25.58 -9.53
C TRP A 247 -2.62 25.46 -8.03
N THR A 248 -3.88 25.53 -7.62
CA THR A 248 -4.31 25.24 -6.24
C THR A 248 -5.67 24.57 -6.29
N SER A 249 -5.93 23.62 -5.38
CA SER A 249 -7.23 22.96 -5.27
C SER A 249 -7.58 22.68 -3.81
N SER A 250 -8.88 22.67 -3.53
CA SER A 250 -9.50 22.24 -2.26
C SER A 250 -10.53 21.15 -2.57
N GLY A 251 -10.10 20.16 -3.36
CA GLY A 251 -10.97 19.27 -4.17
C GLY A 251 -11.96 18.40 -3.41
N ALA A 252 -11.84 18.32 -2.08
CA ALA A 252 -12.75 17.57 -1.21
C ALA A 252 -14.22 18.04 -1.26
N GLY A 253 -14.50 19.34 -1.47
CA GLY A 253 -15.89 19.84 -1.47
C GLY A 253 -16.65 19.67 -0.14
N GLN A 254 -15.94 19.32 0.94
CA GLN A 254 -16.42 19.10 2.31
C GLN A 254 -15.54 19.88 3.28
N ALA A 255 -16.10 20.35 4.40
CA ALA A 255 -15.33 20.94 5.50
C ALA A 255 -14.62 19.84 6.33
N GLU A 256 -13.49 20.18 6.94
CA GLU A 256 -12.70 19.32 7.84
C GLU A 256 -12.10 18.05 7.17
N ALA A 257 -12.24 17.92 5.84
CA ALA A 257 -11.86 16.74 5.07
C ALA A 257 -10.33 16.49 4.90
N GLY A 258 -9.49 17.45 5.30
CA GLY A 258 -8.03 17.28 5.28
C GLY A 258 -7.40 17.25 3.88
N PHE A 259 -7.97 17.90 2.86
CA PHE A 259 -7.41 17.89 1.51
C PHE A 259 -5.98 18.48 1.50
N GLY A 260 -5.00 17.74 0.99
CA GLY A 260 -3.58 18.09 1.12
C GLY A 260 -2.92 17.58 2.40
N TRP A 261 -3.53 16.62 3.11
CA TRP A 261 -2.87 15.87 4.19
C TRP A 261 -1.65 15.11 3.68
N SER A 262 -1.79 14.51 2.49
CA SER A 262 -0.72 13.88 1.73
C SER A 262 -0.72 14.38 0.28
N VAL A 263 0.46 14.47 -0.32
CA VAL A 263 0.66 14.81 -1.74
C VAL A 263 1.81 13.98 -2.30
N ALA A 264 1.76 13.61 -3.57
CA ALA A 264 2.85 12.94 -4.27
C ALA A 264 2.79 13.21 -5.78
N GLY A 265 3.94 13.25 -6.46
CA GLY A 265 3.99 12.94 -7.89
C GLY A 265 3.55 11.48 -8.11
N ALA A 266 2.74 11.25 -9.15
CA ALA A 266 2.18 9.94 -9.47
C ALA A 266 3.02 9.21 -10.52
N GLY A 267 3.73 9.95 -11.37
CA GLY A 267 4.31 9.47 -12.63
C GLY A 267 3.44 9.90 -13.81
N ASP A 268 3.60 9.26 -14.97
CA ASP A 268 2.68 9.41 -16.10
C ASP A 268 1.63 8.30 -16.03
N ILE A 269 0.49 8.59 -15.39
CA ILE A 269 -0.57 7.58 -15.16
C ILE A 269 -1.37 7.34 -16.44
N ASN A 270 -1.41 8.33 -17.34
CA ASN A 270 -2.29 8.35 -18.50
C ASN A 270 -1.59 8.09 -19.85
N GLY A 271 -0.26 8.04 -19.89
CA GLY A 271 0.55 7.70 -21.06
C GLY A 271 0.72 8.85 -22.06
N ASP A 272 0.41 10.10 -21.67
CA ASP A 272 0.67 11.28 -22.50
C ASP A 272 2.06 11.91 -22.25
N GLY A 273 2.77 11.40 -21.24
CA GLY A 273 4.15 11.70 -20.87
C GLY A 273 4.32 12.84 -19.87
N TYR A 274 3.27 13.54 -19.44
CA TYR A 274 3.38 14.62 -18.45
C TYR A 274 3.40 14.03 -17.02
N GLY A 275 3.97 14.76 -16.06
CA GLY A 275 3.83 14.40 -14.65
C GLY A 275 2.39 14.59 -14.16
N ASP A 276 1.78 13.53 -13.64
CA ASP A 276 0.49 13.54 -12.94
C ASP A 276 0.73 13.58 -11.41
N TRP A 277 -0.27 13.98 -10.62
CA TRP A 277 -0.13 14.07 -9.16
C TRP A 277 -1.34 13.66 -8.33
N LEU A 278 -1.03 13.16 -7.13
CA LEU A 278 -1.98 12.69 -6.12
C LEU A 278 -2.14 13.71 -4.99
N VAL A 279 -3.37 13.80 -4.46
CA VAL A 279 -3.68 14.51 -3.22
C VAL A 279 -4.62 13.65 -2.35
N GLY A 280 -4.26 13.45 -1.10
CA GLY A 280 -5.10 12.79 -0.10
C GLY A 280 -5.98 13.77 0.69
N ALA A 281 -7.16 13.31 1.09
CA ALA A 281 -8.12 13.96 1.98
C ALA A 281 -8.62 12.90 2.98
N ASN A 282 -7.80 12.63 4.00
CA ASN A 282 -7.95 11.48 4.90
C ASN A 282 -9.16 11.58 5.86
N LEU A 283 -9.79 12.74 5.99
CA LEU A 283 -10.97 12.97 6.83
C LEU A 283 -12.24 13.23 5.97
N HIS A 284 -12.19 12.93 4.68
CA HIS A 284 -13.36 13.03 3.80
C HIS A 284 -14.39 11.95 4.14
N ASP A 285 -15.67 12.29 4.10
CA ASP A 285 -16.82 11.38 4.27
C ASP A 285 -17.09 10.60 2.98
N GLY A 286 -16.09 9.83 2.53
CA GLY A 286 -16.04 9.08 1.27
C GLY A 286 -17.11 7.99 1.05
N GLY A 287 -18.06 7.85 1.98
CA GLY A 287 -19.08 6.81 2.05
C GLY A 287 -19.50 6.53 3.50
N ALA A 288 -18.58 6.78 4.43
CA ALA A 288 -18.81 6.84 5.88
C ALA A 288 -17.95 7.98 6.49
N GLY A 289 -18.25 8.40 7.73
CA GLY A 289 -17.53 9.49 8.39
C GLY A 289 -16.03 9.21 8.56
N ASP A 290 -15.15 10.14 8.17
CA ASP A 290 -13.69 9.97 8.19
C ASP A 290 -13.17 8.71 7.42
N SER A 291 -13.92 8.23 6.42
CA SER A 291 -13.49 7.08 5.59
C SER A 291 -12.32 7.42 4.67
N GLY A 292 -12.23 8.68 4.23
CA GLY A 292 -11.16 9.23 3.43
C GLY A 292 -11.46 9.31 1.92
N ARG A 293 -10.56 9.99 1.20
CA ARG A 293 -10.58 10.13 -0.26
C ARG A 293 -9.18 10.43 -0.79
N ALA A 294 -8.87 9.95 -1.99
CA ALA A 294 -7.72 10.36 -2.78
C ALA A 294 -8.17 10.88 -4.14
N PHE A 295 -7.40 11.82 -4.69
CA PHE A 295 -7.65 12.50 -5.95
C PHE A 295 -6.40 12.44 -6.82
N LEU A 296 -6.59 12.15 -8.11
CA LEU A 296 -5.55 12.19 -9.14
C LEU A 296 -5.84 13.34 -10.11
N PHE A 297 -4.82 14.12 -10.43
CA PHE A 297 -4.86 15.22 -11.41
C PHE A 297 -3.81 14.96 -12.49
N PHE A 298 -4.18 15.15 -13.75
CA PHE A 298 -3.26 14.97 -14.87
C PHE A 298 -2.46 16.24 -15.18
N GLY A 299 -1.23 16.05 -15.64
CA GLY A 299 -0.40 17.08 -16.26
C GLY A 299 -0.93 17.54 -17.62
N GLY A 300 -0.14 18.36 -18.32
CA GLY A 300 -0.44 18.76 -19.69
C GLY A 300 0.08 20.12 -20.09
N GLY A 301 0.41 20.28 -21.38
CA GLY A 301 0.83 21.54 -22.01
C GLY A 301 -0.32 22.53 -22.24
N GLY A 302 -1.34 22.51 -21.38
CA GLY A 302 -2.50 23.41 -21.39
C GLY A 302 -2.67 24.10 -20.03
N PRO A 303 -3.83 24.71 -19.75
CA PRO A 303 -4.16 25.14 -18.40
C PRO A 303 -4.31 23.93 -17.46
N LEU A 304 -3.64 23.97 -16.32
CA LEU A 304 -3.69 22.90 -15.29
C LEU A 304 -5.14 22.63 -14.83
N PRO A 305 -5.50 21.37 -14.51
CA PRO A 305 -6.90 20.93 -14.42
C PRO A 305 -7.62 21.49 -13.17
N ALA A 306 -8.80 22.06 -13.38
CA ALA A 306 -9.65 22.60 -12.32
C ALA A 306 -10.44 21.53 -11.53
N GLN A 307 -10.38 20.26 -11.94
CA GLN A 307 -11.06 19.11 -11.33
C GLN A 307 -10.13 17.90 -11.36
N ALA A 308 -10.33 16.94 -10.46
CA ALA A 308 -9.61 15.67 -10.50
C ALA A 308 -10.01 14.89 -11.76
N ALA A 309 -9.04 14.19 -12.36
CA ALA A 309 -9.27 13.27 -13.46
C ALA A 309 -9.87 11.94 -12.94
N TRP A 310 -9.48 11.54 -11.74
CA TRP A 310 -9.95 10.34 -11.05
C TRP A 310 -10.01 10.57 -9.53
N GLU A 311 -10.92 9.89 -8.85
CA GLU A 311 -11.04 9.91 -7.39
C GLU A 311 -11.48 8.53 -6.86
N SER A 312 -11.07 8.20 -5.63
CA SER A 312 -11.50 7.00 -4.91
C SER A 312 -11.60 7.26 -3.41
N SER A 313 -12.46 6.50 -2.72
CA SER A 313 -12.60 6.50 -1.26
C SER A 313 -12.36 5.12 -0.63
N GLY A 314 -11.86 4.14 -1.39
CA GLY A 314 -11.58 2.79 -0.88
C GLY A 314 -12.82 2.09 -0.33
N ASP A 315 -12.65 1.35 0.77
CA ASP A 315 -13.75 0.74 1.52
C ASP A 315 -14.59 1.78 2.29
N PRO A 316 -15.93 1.73 2.26
CA PRO A 316 -16.82 2.69 2.93
C PRO A 316 -16.96 2.42 4.45
N GLN A 317 -15.82 2.36 5.15
CA GLN A 317 -15.75 2.17 6.60
C GLN A 317 -15.42 3.49 7.30
N ALA A 318 -16.15 3.82 8.37
CA ALA A 318 -15.87 5.01 9.16
C ALA A 318 -14.46 4.94 9.79
N GLY A 319 -13.76 6.07 9.82
CA GLY A 319 -12.41 6.19 10.38
C GLY A 319 -11.29 5.49 9.61
N ALA A 320 -11.55 4.94 8.41
CA ALA A 320 -10.54 4.20 7.66
C ALA A 320 -9.34 5.06 7.20
N GLN A 321 -9.54 6.38 7.03
CA GLN A 321 -8.51 7.34 6.63
C GLN A 321 -7.83 7.05 5.28
N PHE A 322 -8.60 6.60 4.28
CA PHE A 322 -8.13 6.43 2.90
C PHE A 322 -7.52 7.74 2.35
N GLY A 323 -6.30 7.68 1.85
CA GLY A 323 -5.53 8.87 1.45
C GLY A 323 -4.72 9.50 2.59
N HIS A 324 -4.57 8.85 3.75
CA HIS A 324 -3.58 9.25 4.77
C HIS A 324 -2.17 9.31 4.17
N SER A 325 -1.85 8.35 3.30
CA SER A 325 -0.65 8.32 2.48
C SER A 325 -1.04 8.07 1.01
N VAL A 326 -0.27 8.65 0.10
CA VAL A 326 -0.34 8.46 -1.35
C VAL A 326 1.07 8.41 -1.91
N ALA A 327 1.32 7.60 -2.92
CA ALA A 327 2.59 7.53 -3.65
C ALA A 327 2.37 7.02 -5.07
N GLY A 328 3.22 7.43 -6.03
CA GLY A 328 3.41 6.65 -7.25
C GLY A 328 4.15 5.34 -6.94
N ALA A 329 3.81 4.27 -7.66
CA ALA A 329 4.52 2.99 -7.61
C ALA A 329 5.50 2.80 -8.77
N ALA A 330 5.49 3.71 -9.76
CA ALA A 330 5.96 3.46 -11.13
C ALA A 330 5.14 2.32 -11.79
N ASP A 331 5.68 1.68 -12.82
CA ASP A 331 4.98 0.67 -13.64
C ASP A 331 5.08 -0.73 -12.99
N ALA A 332 4.15 -1.06 -12.09
CA ALA A 332 4.21 -2.27 -11.27
C ALA A 332 3.69 -3.53 -11.97
N ASN A 333 2.97 -3.37 -13.10
CA ASN A 333 2.51 -4.46 -13.96
C ASN A 333 3.22 -4.53 -15.33
N HIS A 334 4.16 -3.62 -15.63
CA HIS A 334 4.90 -3.51 -16.89
C HIS A 334 3.98 -3.36 -18.11
N ASP A 335 2.92 -2.55 -18.01
CA ASP A 335 2.02 -2.24 -19.13
C ASP A 335 2.33 -0.90 -19.83
N GLY A 336 3.27 -0.12 -19.30
CA GLY A 336 3.78 1.12 -19.88
C GLY A 336 3.16 2.39 -19.30
N TYR A 337 2.33 2.29 -18.26
CA TYR A 337 1.77 3.40 -17.51
C TYR A 337 2.30 3.37 -16.07
N ALA A 338 2.29 4.49 -15.36
CA ALA A 338 2.60 4.49 -13.93
C ALA A 338 1.35 4.16 -13.08
N ASP A 339 1.57 3.50 -11.95
CA ASP A 339 0.55 3.06 -11.01
C ASP A 339 0.59 3.87 -9.70
N ILE A 340 -0.47 3.77 -8.89
CA ILE A 340 -0.60 4.52 -7.64
C ILE A 340 -0.92 3.65 -6.42
N LEU A 341 -0.29 3.99 -5.30
CA LEU A 341 -0.50 3.39 -3.98
C LEU A 341 -1.24 4.38 -3.08
N ILE A 342 -2.22 3.86 -2.33
CA ILE A 342 -2.99 4.64 -1.36
C ILE A 342 -3.09 3.86 -0.05
N GLY A 343 -2.98 4.56 1.08
CA GLY A 343 -3.07 3.98 2.42
C GLY A 343 -4.33 4.40 3.18
N ALA A 344 -4.85 3.48 4.00
CA ALA A 344 -5.96 3.65 4.93
C ALA A 344 -5.60 3.00 6.29
N PRO A 345 -4.74 3.65 7.10
CA PRO A 345 -4.19 3.05 8.33
C PRO A 345 -5.22 2.89 9.46
N GLY A 346 -6.39 3.52 9.37
CA GLY A 346 -7.51 3.34 10.31
C GLY A 346 -8.49 2.22 9.92
N PHE A 347 -8.19 1.43 8.89
CA PHE A 347 -9.06 0.34 8.46
C PHE A 347 -9.15 -0.79 9.52
N ASP A 348 -10.38 -1.23 9.82
CA ASP A 348 -10.74 -2.23 10.82
C ASP A 348 -11.21 -3.54 10.14
N ALA A 349 -10.34 -4.55 10.11
CA ALA A 349 -10.68 -5.86 9.54
C ALA A 349 -11.59 -6.67 10.51
N LEU A 350 -12.91 -6.45 10.41
CA LEU A 350 -14.06 -7.16 11.03
C LEU A 350 -14.11 -7.33 12.58
N SER A 351 -12.98 -7.34 13.27
CA SER A 351 -12.87 -7.14 14.73
C SER A 351 -11.51 -6.55 15.16
N ASN A 352 -10.67 -6.13 14.21
CA ASN A 352 -9.28 -5.76 14.45
C ASN A 352 -9.08 -4.24 14.41
N GLU A 353 -9.04 -3.63 15.60
CA GLU A 353 -8.76 -2.20 15.83
C GLU A 353 -7.54 -1.71 15.03
N ASN A 354 -7.72 -0.74 14.13
CA ASN A 354 -6.69 -0.07 13.33
C ASN A 354 -5.64 -1.03 12.75
N ALA A 355 -6.08 -2.10 12.11
CA ALA A 355 -5.19 -3.00 11.37
C ALA A 355 -4.49 -2.26 10.21
N GLY A 356 -5.24 -1.38 9.54
CA GLY A 356 -4.81 -0.65 8.37
C GLY A 356 -4.88 -1.47 7.08
N ARG A 357 -4.91 -0.76 5.95
CA ARG A 357 -5.02 -1.34 4.60
C ARG A 357 -4.27 -0.48 3.59
N ALA A 358 -3.64 -1.12 2.61
CA ALA A 358 -3.05 -0.47 1.44
C ALA A 358 -3.69 -1.02 0.16
N TYR A 359 -3.67 -0.19 -0.88
CA TYR A 359 -4.32 -0.46 -2.17
C TYR A 359 -3.38 -0.04 -3.30
N LEU A 360 -3.25 -0.88 -4.33
CA LEU A 360 -2.61 -0.56 -5.60
C LEU A 360 -3.69 -0.39 -6.67
N TYR A 361 -3.69 0.75 -7.34
CA TYR A 361 -4.52 1.01 -8.51
C TYR A 361 -3.60 1.15 -9.73
N LEU A 362 -3.82 0.30 -10.73
CA LEU A 362 -3.05 0.33 -11.96
C LEU A 362 -3.45 1.53 -12.85
N GLY A 363 -2.49 2.05 -13.60
CA GLY A 363 -2.66 3.17 -14.52
C GLY A 363 -3.44 2.83 -15.79
N GLY A 364 -3.26 3.66 -16.81
CA GLY A 364 -3.83 3.43 -18.15
C GLY A 364 -4.38 4.69 -18.81
N PRO A 365 -4.75 4.62 -20.11
CA PRO A 365 -5.02 5.79 -20.96
C PRO A 365 -6.34 6.54 -20.67
N ALA A 366 -6.98 6.23 -19.54
CA ALA A 366 -8.14 6.96 -19.00
C ALA A 366 -7.97 7.30 -17.50
N GLY A 367 -6.77 7.09 -16.95
CA GLY A 367 -6.54 6.98 -15.51
C GLY A 367 -6.95 5.61 -14.94
N PRO A 368 -6.79 5.42 -13.62
CA PRO A 368 -6.98 4.13 -12.98
C PRO A 368 -8.41 3.60 -12.99
N GLY A 369 -8.55 2.29 -12.73
CA GLY A 369 -9.84 1.64 -12.52
C GLY A 369 -10.63 2.21 -11.34
N GLY A 370 -11.95 2.00 -11.34
CA GLY A 370 -12.84 2.36 -10.22
C GLY A 370 -12.74 1.44 -8.99
N ALA A 371 -11.83 0.47 -9.02
CA ALA A 371 -11.51 -0.45 -7.93
C ALA A 371 -9.99 -0.72 -7.97
N ALA A 372 -9.41 -1.01 -6.81
CA ALA A 372 -8.00 -1.39 -6.71
C ALA A 372 -7.78 -2.79 -7.31
N THR A 373 -6.64 -2.99 -7.98
CA THR A 373 -6.27 -4.31 -8.53
C THR A 373 -5.73 -5.22 -7.45
N TRP A 374 -4.97 -4.67 -6.50
CA TRP A 374 -4.43 -5.38 -5.35
C TRP A 374 -4.73 -4.60 -4.06
N VAL A 375 -5.08 -5.33 -3.00
CA VAL A 375 -5.47 -4.78 -1.69
C VAL A 375 -4.94 -5.69 -0.60
N GLN A 376 -4.23 -5.13 0.38
CA GLN A 376 -3.67 -5.87 1.51
C GLN A 376 -4.02 -5.20 2.83
N ALA A 377 -4.54 -5.98 3.77
CA ALA A 377 -4.74 -5.56 5.16
C ALA A 377 -3.50 -5.87 6.01
N GLY A 378 -3.26 -5.05 7.04
CA GLY A 378 -2.27 -5.32 8.07
C GLY A 378 -2.77 -6.29 9.15
N ASP A 379 -1.87 -6.64 10.06
CA ASP A 379 -2.25 -7.32 11.31
C ASP A 379 -2.87 -6.29 12.30
N ARG A 380 -3.58 -6.77 13.34
CA ARG A 380 -4.29 -5.89 14.31
C ARG A 380 -3.38 -4.82 14.92
N LEU A 381 -3.90 -3.59 15.03
CA LEU A 381 -3.23 -2.40 15.56
C LEU A 381 -1.93 -2.02 14.82
N ALA A 382 -1.64 -2.56 13.64
CA ALA A 382 -0.40 -2.29 12.92
C ALA A 382 -0.37 -0.95 12.18
N GLN A 383 -1.53 -0.34 11.90
CA GLN A 383 -1.67 0.85 11.03
C GLN A 383 -0.97 0.68 9.67
N PHE A 384 -1.14 -0.49 9.04
CA PHE A 384 -0.57 -0.79 7.74
C PHE A 384 -1.08 0.18 6.66
N GLY A 385 -0.18 0.69 5.82
CA GLY A 385 -0.49 1.81 4.92
C GLY A 385 -0.32 3.19 5.55
N TRP A 386 0.30 3.30 6.73
CA TRP A 386 0.64 4.59 7.35
C TRP A 386 1.56 5.42 6.45
N SER A 387 2.62 4.78 5.93
CA SER A 387 3.54 5.35 4.94
C SER A 387 3.70 4.38 3.75
N LEU A 388 4.13 4.92 2.61
CA LEU A 388 4.23 4.24 1.32
C LEU A 388 5.44 4.76 0.55
N GLY A 389 5.95 3.97 -0.39
CA GLY A 389 6.84 4.47 -1.45
C GLY A 389 7.20 3.37 -2.45
N GLY A 390 7.10 3.67 -3.74
CA GLY A 390 7.73 2.83 -4.78
C GLY A 390 9.25 2.83 -4.62
N ILE A 391 9.90 1.70 -4.91
CA ILE A 391 11.37 1.60 -4.97
C ILE A 391 11.90 1.53 -6.41
N GLY A 392 11.00 1.40 -7.40
CA GLY A 392 11.36 1.05 -8.78
C GLY A 392 11.55 -0.46 -8.92
N ASP A 393 12.15 -0.89 -10.02
CA ASP A 393 12.53 -2.30 -10.24
C ASP A 393 13.71 -2.68 -9.33
N GLY A 394 13.39 -3.24 -8.15
CA GLY A 394 14.31 -3.42 -7.03
C GLY A 394 15.13 -4.71 -7.12
N ASN A 395 14.57 -5.75 -7.76
CA ASN A 395 15.21 -7.04 -7.99
C ASN A 395 15.73 -7.24 -9.44
N ARG A 396 15.28 -6.42 -10.42
CA ARG A 396 15.49 -6.57 -11.88
C ARG A 396 14.70 -7.69 -12.55
N ASP A 397 13.52 -8.03 -12.04
CA ASP A 397 12.58 -8.89 -12.78
C ASP A 397 11.80 -8.14 -13.87
N GLY A 398 11.83 -6.81 -13.84
CA GLY A 398 11.23 -5.92 -14.83
C GLY A 398 9.89 -5.34 -14.42
N PHE A 399 9.41 -5.54 -13.19
CA PHE A 399 8.24 -4.86 -12.63
C PHE A 399 8.68 -3.84 -11.56
N ALA A 400 7.88 -2.81 -11.29
CA ALA A 400 8.17 -1.88 -10.20
C ALA A 400 7.68 -2.38 -8.83
N ASP A 401 8.58 -2.35 -7.85
CA ASP A 401 8.36 -2.81 -6.47
C ASP A 401 8.00 -1.64 -5.53
N PHE A 402 7.38 -1.94 -4.40
CA PHE A 402 6.98 -0.91 -3.44
C PHE A 402 6.95 -1.34 -1.97
N LEU A 403 7.14 -0.34 -1.10
CA LEU A 403 7.16 -0.48 0.35
C LEU A 403 5.87 0.03 1.00
N ILE A 404 5.46 -0.65 2.07
CA ILE A 404 4.35 -0.26 2.94
C ILE A 404 4.80 -0.26 4.40
N GLY A 405 4.49 0.82 5.12
CA GLY A 405 4.85 1.03 6.52
C GLY A 405 3.69 0.76 7.49
N ALA A 406 4.04 0.27 8.68
CA ALA A 406 3.13 -0.11 9.76
C ALA A 406 3.76 0.20 11.13
N PRO A 407 3.85 1.48 11.55
CA PRO A 407 4.69 1.92 12.68
C PRO A 407 4.22 1.45 14.06
N THR A 408 2.96 1.09 14.22
CA THR A 408 2.43 0.52 15.48
C THR A 408 2.41 -1.01 15.48
N SER A 409 2.92 -1.65 14.41
CA SER A 409 3.06 -3.10 14.32
C SER A 409 3.77 -3.70 15.53
N SER A 410 3.23 -4.82 16.00
CA SER A 410 3.62 -5.45 17.26
C SER A 410 4.35 -6.78 17.07
N LEU A 411 4.88 -7.04 15.87
CA LEU A 411 5.48 -8.33 15.46
C LEU A 411 6.70 -8.77 16.28
N HIS A 412 7.39 -7.83 16.92
CA HIS A 412 8.57 -8.10 17.77
C HIS A 412 8.40 -7.55 19.21
N ALA A 413 7.86 -6.34 19.34
CA ALA A 413 7.39 -5.76 20.60
C ALA A 413 6.24 -4.78 20.31
N ALA A 414 5.41 -4.47 21.31
CA ALA A 414 4.21 -3.64 21.14
C ALA A 414 4.54 -2.23 20.61
N GLY A 415 4.22 -1.95 19.35
CA GLY A 415 4.59 -0.69 18.69
C GLY A 415 6.07 -0.55 18.34
N ALA A 416 6.79 -1.65 18.10
CA ALA A 416 8.13 -1.61 17.50
C ALA A 416 8.08 -1.05 16.06
N GLY A 417 6.99 -1.33 15.35
CA GLY A 417 6.79 -0.96 13.96
C GLY A 417 7.40 -1.97 12.98
N ALA A 418 6.88 -1.97 11.75
CA ALA A 418 7.32 -2.83 10.66
C ALA A 418 7.27 -2.10 9.31
N ALA A 419 8.10 -2.56 8.37
CA ALA A 419 8.07 -2.20 6.96
C ALA A 419 8.08 -3.48 6.11
N PHE A 420 7.37 -3.43 4.97
CA PHE A 420 7.15 -4.57 4.08
C PHE A 420 7.41 -4.15 2.65
N LEU A 421 8.15 -4.97 1.89
CA LEU A 421 8.36 -4.83 0.46
C LEU A 421 7.47 -5.83 -0.29
N PHE A 422 6.73 -5.36 -1.28
CA PHE A 422 5.98 -6.19 -2.22
C PHE A 422 6.57 -6.00 -3.61
N LEU A 423 6.75 -7.11 -4.33
CA LEU A 423 7.19 -7.06 -5.73
C LEU A 423 6.01 -6.78 -6.65
N GLY A 424 6.30 -6.09 -7.75
CA GLY A 424 5.38 -5.98 -8.89
C GLY A 424 5.16 -7.33 -9.59
N GLN A 425 4.15 -7.41 -10.45
CA GLN A 425 3.91 -8.51 -11.39
C GLN A 425 2.81 -8.12 -12.38
N ALA A 426 2.70 -8.84 -13.50
CA ALA A 426 1.76 -8.52 -14.59
C ALA A 426 0.26 -8.41 -14.18
N ASP A 427 -0.15 -9.04 -13.06
CA ASP A 427 -1.50 -8.95 -12.48
C ASP A 427 -1.59 -7.95 -11.29
N GLY A 428 -0.58 -7.11 -11.08
CA GLY A 428 -0.51 -6.10 -10.02
C GLY A 428 0.70 -6.29 -9.10
N ALA A 429 0.51 -6.98 -7.96
CA ALA A 429 1.57 -7.16 -6.96
C ALA A 429 1.47 -8.51 -6.24
N GLY A 430 2.57 -8.95 -5.63
CA GLY A 430 2.65 -10.21 -4.90
C GLY A 430 1.67 -10.28 -3.72
N ALA A 431 1.05 -11.45 -3.50
CA ALA A 431 0.10 -11.67 -2.40
C ALA A 431 0.77 -11.83 -1.01
N GLN A 432 2.11 -11.87 -0.95
CA GLN A 432 2.92 -11.92 0.28
C GLN A 432 4.09 -10.93 0.12
N PRO A 433 4.57 -10.31 1.21
CA PRO A 433 5.75 -9.44 1.15
C PRO A 433 6.99 -10.28 0.80
N ALA A 434 7.77 -9.79 -0.16
CA ALA A 434 9.05 -10.40 -0.55
C ALA A 434 10.14 -10.18 0.50
N TRP A 435 10.06 -9.08 1.23
CA TRP A 435 10.92 -8.75 2.36
C TRP A 435 10.10 -8.05 3.44
N SER A 436 10.45 -8.25 4.71
CA SER A 436 9.95 -7.43 5.80
C SER A 436 10.97 -7.30 6.92
N ALA A 437 10.91 -6.17 7.63
CA ALA A 437 11.68 -5.95 8.85
C ALA A 437 10.82 -5.25 9.91
N ALA A 438 11.23 -5.36 11.16
CA ALA A 438 10.65 -4.67 12.30
C ALA A 438 11.71 -3.85 13.03
N GLY A 439 11.26 -2.88 13.83
CA GLY A 439 12.14 -2.13 14.73
C GLY A 439 12.73 -3.00 15.85
N ASP A 440 13.70 -2.44 16.59
CA ASP A 440 14.18 -3.03 17.85
C ASP A 440 12.99 -3.33 18.79
N ALA A 441 13.18 -4.22 19.78
CA ALA A 441 12.18 -4.58 20.78
C ALA A 441 11.87 -3.47 21.83
N GLN A 442 11.80 -2.22 21.37
CA GLN A 442 11.35 -1.03 22.09
C GLN A 442 9.89 -0.72 21.74
N ALA A 443 9.08 -0.47 22.76
CA ALA A 443 7.71 -0.01 22.54
C ALA A 443 7.70 1.45 22.06
N GLY A 444 6.97 1.73 20.98
CA GLY A 444 6.84 3.06 20.38
C GLY A 444 7.97 3.46 19.43
N ALA A 445 8.86 2.54 19.03
CA ALA A 445 9.99 2.83 18.14
C ALA A 445 9.56 3.37 16.75
N GLY A 446 8.38 2.97 16.26
CA GLY A 446 7.77 3.56 15.07
C GLY A 446 8.49 3.24 13.75
N PHE A 447 9.16 2.08 13.65
CA PHE A 447 9.83 1.63 12.43
C PHE A 447 8.81 1.44 11.28
N GLY A 448 9.10 1.98 10.10
CA GLY A 448 8.10 2.09 9.02
C GLY A 448 7.17 3.31 9.17
N GLY A 449 7.47 4.24 10.07
CA GLY A 449 6.76 5.51 10.21
C GLY A 449 6.95 6.45 9.02
N ALA A 450 8.08 6.33 8.33
CA ALA A 450 8.36 6.97 7.04
C ALA A 450 9.18 6.02 6.15
N LEU A 451 9.00 6.14 4.84
CA LEU A 451 9.64 5.32 3.81
C LEU A 451 10.07 6.20 2.63
N ALA A 452 11.13 5.81 1.94
CA ALA A 452 11.51 6.36 0.65
C ALA A 452 12.33 5.33 -0.15
N GLY A 453 12.19 5.34 -1.47
CA GLY A 453 12.95 4.51 -2.42
C GLY A 453 13.08 5.21 -3.78
N ALA A 454 13.29 4.43 -4.84
CA ALA A 454 13.53 4.90 -6.22
C ALA A 454 14.85 5.69 -6.38
N PHE A 455 15.86 5.23 -5.65
CA PHE A 455 17.25 5.69 -5.74
C PHE A 455 18.20 4.50 -5.56
N ASP A 456 19.47 4.69 -5.90
CA ASP A 456 20.54 3.70 -5.81
C ASP A 456 21.78 4.45 -5.30
N VAL A 457 21.99 4.50 -3.98
CA VAL A 457 23.03 5.34 -3.37
C VAL A 457 24.43 4.76 -3.58
N ASN A 458 24.54 3.52 -4.06
CA ASN A 458 25.79 2.76 -4.11
C ASN A 458 26.31 2.50 -5.55
N ARG A 459 25.44 2.65 -6.56
CA ARG A 459 25.64 2.41 -8.00
C ARG A 459 25.95 0.96 -8.40
N ASP A 460 25.39 -0.02 -7.69
CA ASP A 460 25.25 -1.40 -8.17
C ASP A 460 24.04 -1.56 -9.13
N GLY A 461 23.13 -0.58 -9.14
CA GLY A 461 21.99 -0.45 -10.03
C GLY A 461 20.74 -1.21 -9.60
N PHE A 462 20.60 -1.60 -8.33
CA PHE A 462 19.34 -2.08 -7.75
C PHE A 462 18.67 -0.95 -6.93
N GLY A 463 17.36 -1.06 -6.71
CA GLY A 463 16.60 -0.05 -5.96
C GLY A 463 16.87 -0.11 -4.46
N ASP A 464 17.60 0.88 -3.94
CA ASP A 464 17.82 1.08 -2.50
C ASP A 464 16.59 1.73 -1.84
N PHE A 465 16.46 1.55 -0.51
CA PHE A 465 15.41 2.20 0.26
C PHE A 465 15.77 2.57 1.69
N LEU A 466 15.10 3.61 2.20
CA LEU A 466 15.18 4.11 3.56
C LEU A 466 13.93 3.77 4.37
N VAL A 467 14.14 3.37 5.62
CA VAL A 467 13.08 3.21 6.63
C VAL A 467 13.37 4.13 7.83
N GLY A 468 12.38 4.95 8.17
CA GLY A 468 12.38 5.79 9.37
C GLY A 468 11.80 5.07 10.59
N ALA A 469 12.41 5.27 11.76
CA ALA A 469 11.96 4.80 13.06
C ALA A 469 12.06 5.93 14.09
N TYR A 470 11.07 6.82 14.04
CA TYR A 470 11.12 8.12 14.69
C TYR A 470 11.22 8.06 16.22
N GLY A 471 10.62 7.05 16.86
CA GLY A 471 10.61 6.91 18.33
C GLY A 471 11.80 6.11 18.88
N GLN A 472 12.63 5.53 18.03
CA GLN A 472 13.63 4.55 18.46
C GLN A 472 14.82 5.19 19.19
N ASP A 473 15.25 4.57 20.29
CA ASP A 473 16.31 5.08 21.16
C ASP A 473 17.69 5.03 20.48
N GLY A 474 18.38 6.17 20.51
CA GLY A 474 19.75 6.33 20.01
C GLY A 474 20.73 6.60 21.15
N ALA A 475 21.52 7.67 21.03
CA ALA A 475 22.32 8.17 22.15
C ALA A 475 21.47 8.79 23.28
N ALA A 476 20.19 9.03 23.03
CA ALA A 476 19.18 9.47 23.97
C ALA A 476 17.83 8.81 23.66
N ALA A 477 16.92 8.80 24.65
CA ALA A 477 15.57 8.26 24.50
C ALA A 477 14.74 9.09 23.50
N ASP A 478 13.92 8.45 22.68
CA ASP A 478 13.10 9.11 21.65
C ASP A 478 13.93 9.97 20.64
N ALA A 479 15.23 9.67 20.47
CA ALA A 479 16.08 10.41 19.55
C ALA A 479 15.73 10.13 18.08
N GLY A 480 15.32 8.89 17.78
CA GLY A 480 14.96 8.40 16.46
C GLY A 480 16.13 7.77 15.68
N LYS A 481 15.81 6.95 14.68
CA LYS A 481 16.77 6.34 13.74
C LYS A 481 16.25 6.36 12.30
N ALA A 482 17.18 6.29 11.36
CA ALA A 482 16.91 5.93 9.97
C ALA A 482 17.85 4.79 9.55
N PHE A 483 17.33 3.89 8.72
CA PHE A 483 18.00 2.68 8.23
C PHE A 483 17.99 2.69 6.71
N LEU A 484 19.13 2.36 6.10
CA LEU A 484 19.23 2.08 4.67
C LEU A 484 19.29 0.57 4.47
N TYR A 485 18.54 0.10 3.48
CA TYR A 485 18.65 -1.24 2.92
C TYR A 485 19.03 -1.09 1.45
N PHE A 486 20.04 -1.85 1.00
CA PHE A 486 20.36 -1.85 -0.42
C PHE A 486 19.36 -2.71 -1.20
N GLY A 487 19.10 -2.34 -2.45
CA GLY A 487 18.56 -3.28 -3.42
C GLY A 487 19.58 -4.39 -3.69
N GLN A 488 19.12 -5.60 -4.01
CA GLN A 488 19.98 -6.73 -4.39
C GLN A 488 19.19 -7.64 -5.34
N GLY A 489 19.75 -7.92 -6.52
CA GLY A 489 19.29 -9.05 -7.32
C GLY A 489 19.58 -10.36 -6.58
N GLY A 490 18.65 -11.32 -6.67
CA GLY A 490 18.73 -12.58 -5.94
C GLY A 490 20.06 -13.30 -6.19
N GLY A 491 20.74 -13.70 -5.12
CA GLY A 491 21.90 -14.58 -5.20
C GLY A 491 23.17 -14.04 -5.86
N SER A 492 23.46 -12.74 -5.77
CA SER A 492 24.73 -12.20 -6.33
C SER A 492 25.97 -12.87 -5.69
N CYS A 493 26.88 -13.37 -6.53
CA CYS A 493 27.95 -14.29 -6.11
C CYS A 493 29.32 -13.89 -6.68
N ASN A 494 30.25 -13.51 -5.80
CA ASN A 494 31.60 -13.05 -6.18
C ASN A 494 32.61 -14.20 -6.31
N ALA A 495 32.51 -15.21 -5.45
CA ALA A 495 33.31 -16.44 -5.49
C ALA A 495 32.51 -17.67 -5.00
N GLN A 496 33.01 -18.87 -5.33
CA GLN A 496 32.43 -20.12 -4.85
C GLN A 496 32.53 -20.23 -3.32
N ASN A 497 31.43 -20.63 -2.68
CA ASN A 497 31.26 -20.75 -1.23
C ASN A 497 31.33 -19.40 -0.47
N ASP A 498 31.17 -18.27 -1.15
CA ASP A 498 30.77 -17.03 -0.49
C ASP A 498 29.38 -17.20 0.16
N PRO A 499 29.11 -16.56 1.31
CA PRO A 499 27.75 -16.35 1.80
C PRO A 499 26.97 -15.47 0.82
N CYS A 500 25.72 -15.84 0.58
CA CYS A 500 24.77 -15.12 -0.25
C CYS A 500 23.35 -15.29 0.34
N ASP A 501 22.33 -14.89 -0.40
CA ASP A 501 20.90 -15.02 -0.07
C ASP A 501 20.21 -15.39 -1.40
N ASP A 502 19.59 -16.56 -1.51
CA ASP A 502 18.93 -16.98 -2.77
C ASP A 502 17.51 -16.43 -2.94
N GLY A 503 17.00 -15.69 -1.94
CA GLY A 503 15.70 -15.03 -1.99
C GLY A 503 14.51 -15.95 -1.71
N ASP A 504 14.72 -17.26 -1.48
CA ASP A 504 13.69 -18.08 -0.86
C ASP A 504 13.69 -17.81 0.67
N PRO A 505 12.62 -17.23 1.27
CA PRO A 505 12.55 -17.11 2.72
C PRO A 505 12.61 -18.48 3.41
N CYS A 506 12.29 -19.56 2.69
CA CYS A 506 12.29 -20.95 3.11
C CYS A 506 13.59 -21.71 2.76
N THR A 507 14.69 -21.03 2.43
CA THR A 507 16.05 -21.58 2.43
C THR A 507 16.88 -21.04 3.60
N LYS A 508 18.02 -21.70 3.86
CA LYS A 508 19.01 -21.29 4.88
C LYS A 508 20.39 -21.86 4.59
N ASP A 509 21.41 -21.34 5.29
CA ASP A 509 22.82 -21.72 5.13
C ASP A 509 23.40 -21.43 3.73
N ASP A 510 22.80 -20.47 3.02
CA ASP A 510 22.97 -20.08 1.62
C ASP A 510 24.41 -19.81 1.17
N ARG A 511 24.86 -20.51 0.13
CA ARG A 511 26.21 -20.38 -0.43
C ARG A 511 26.21 -20.35 -1.94
N CYS A 512 27.14 -19.59 -2.50
CA CYS A 512 27.45 -19.59 -3.92
C CYS A 512 28.00 -20.96 -4.35
N ASP A 513 27.35 -21.60 -5.31
CA ASP A 513 27.78 -22.90 -5.85
C ASP A 513 28.98 -22.75 -6.81
N GLY A 514 29.42 -23.87 -7.39
CA GLY A 514 30.56 -23.89 -8.34
C GLY A 514 30.29 -23.22 -9.69
N ALA A 515 29.06 -22.74 -9.93
CA ALA A 515 28.66 -21.96 -11.10
C ALA A 515 28.35 -20.48 -10.74
N LEU A 516 28.63 -20.06 -9.50
CA LEU A 516 28.27 -18.74 -8.95
C LEU A 516 26.75 -18.48 -8.93
N VAL A 517 25.96 -19.53 -8.68
CA VAL A 517 24.53 -19.40 -8.36
C VAL A 517 24.36 -19.58 -6.86
N CYS A 518 23.65 -18.67 -6.19
CA CYS A 518 23.33 -18.84 -4.78
C CYS A 518 22.37 -20.01 -4.57
N ARG A 519 22.59 -20.82 -3.53
CA ARG A 519 21.69 -21.90 -3.11
C ARG A 519 21.74 -22.09 -1.60
N GLY A 520 20.59 -22.12 -0.97
CA GLY A 520 20.42 -22.57 0.40
C GLY A 520 19.87 -24.01 0.53
N THR A 521 19.61 -24.38 1.78
CA THR A 521 19.00 -25.63 2.19
C THR A 521 17.52 -25.37 2.51
N THR A 522 16.61 -25.86 1.67
CA THR A 522 15.16 -25.69 1.85
C THR A 522 14.67 -26.25 3.18
N TYR A 523 13.79 -25.52 3.86
CA TYR A 523 13.06 -25.92 5.06
C TYR A 523 11.60 -25.44 4.97
N SER A 524 10.64 -26.18 5.55
CA SER A 524 9.24 -25.74 5.56
C SER A 524 8.86 -25.19 6.94
N CYS A 525 8.01 -24.17 6.95
CA CYS A 525 7.37 -23.64 8.14
C CYS A 525 5.88 -23.99 8.26
N ASP A 526 5.25 -24.47 7.19
CA ASP A 526 3.87 -24.97 7.17
C ASP A 526 3.68 -26.09 8.20
N ASP A 527 2.86 -25.83 9.22
CA ASP A 527 2.49 -26.81 10.24
C ASP A 527 1.20 -27.58 9.94
N GLY A 528 0.57 -27.32 8.79
CA GLY A 528 -0.62 -27.98 8.28
C GLY A 528 -1.95 -27.44 8.82
N ASN A 529 -1.94 -26.34 9.59
CA ASN A 529 -3.15 -25.72 10.15
C ASN A 529 -3.58 -24.51 9.31
N GLY A 530 -4.72 -24.61 8.62
CA GLY A 530 -5.30 -23.51 7.83
C GLY A 530 -5.68 -22.24 8.64
N CYS A 531 -5.56 -22.27 9.97
CA CYS A 531 -5.71 -21.10 10.85
C CYS A 531 -4.39 -20.53 11.38
N THR A 532 -3.25 -20.93 10.81
CA THR A 532 -2.00 -20.21 10.91
C THR A 532 -1.46 -19.91 9.51
N ARG A 533 -1.17 -18.63 9.23
CA ARG A 533 -0.33 -18.24 8.09
C ARG A 533 1.10 -18.40 8.53
N ASP A 534 1.76 -19.45 8.07
CA ASP A 534 3.15 -19.73 8.40
C ASP A 534 4.08 -19.06 7.39
N SER A 535 5.21 -18.54 7.88
CA SER A 535 6.14 -17.76 7.07
C SER A 535 7.58 -18.04 7.49
N CYS A 536 8.42 -18.37 6.53
CA CYS A 536 9.82 -18.68 6.77
C CYS A 536 10.64 -17.39 7.00
N LEU A 537 11.53 -17.41 7.98
CA LEU A 537 12.32 -16.24 8.39
C LEU A 537 13.76 -16.22 7.85
N GLY A 538 14.17 -17.14 6.98
CA GLY A 538 15.49 -17.18 6.31
C GLY A 538 16.70 -17.47 7.20
N ASP A 539 16.54 -17.38 8.53
CA ASP A 539 17.52 -17.81 9.53
C ASP A 539 17.35 -19.30 9.93
N GLY A 540 16.42 -20.01 9.28
CA GLY A 540 16.00 -21.36 9.65
C GLY A 540 14.90 -21.41 10.72
N THR A 541 14.32 -20.27 11.11
CA THR A 541 13.15 -20.20 12.01
C THR A 541 11.87 -19.86 11.25
N CYS A 542 10.74 -19.93 11.96
CA CYS A 542 9.40 -19.82 11.40
C CYS A 542 8.56 -18.83 12.21
N GLN A 543 7.96 -17.87 11.53
CA GLN A 543 6.88 -17.06 12.08
C GLN A 543 5.55 -17.75 11.81
N ARG A 544 4.66 -17.76 12.81
CA ARG A 544 3.28 -18.23 12.64
C ARG A 544 2.33 -17.10 13.01
N PHE A 545 1.55 -16.65 12.05
CA PHE A 545 0.50 -15.67 12.25
C PHE A 545 -0.80 -16.41 12.54
N VAL A 546 -1.30 -16.30 13.76
CA VAL A 546 -2.65 -16.80 14.10
C VAL A 546 -3.67 -16.03 13.27
N LEU A 547 -4.37 -16.74 12.39
CA LEU A 547 -5.53 -16.22 11.69
C LEU A 547 -6.74 -16.32 12.63
N ASP A 548 -7.57 -15.28 12.62
CA ASP A 548 -8.82 -15.21 13.37
C ASP A 548 -9.88 -14.58 12.47
N LEU A 549 -11.10 -15.11 12.52
CA LEU A 549 -12.26 -14.77 11.68
C LEU A 549 -12.15 -15.06 10.17
N GLU A 550 -10.98 -15.45 9.67
CA GLU A 550 -10.82 -16.01 8.32
C GLU A 550 -11.59 -17.35 8.15
N PRO A 551 -12.11 -17.64 6.95
CA PRO A 551 -12.75 -18.92 6.64
C PRO A 551 -11.72 -20.04 6.56
N CYS A 552 -12.06 -21.20 7.10
CA CYS A 552 -11.24 -22.41 7.05
C CYS A 552 -12.10 -23.63 6.68
N ASP A 553 -11.50 -24.82 6.77
CA ASP A 553 -12.16 -26.12 6.61
C ASP A 553 -11.60 -27.02 7.73
N ASP A 554 -12.45 -27.50 8.64
CA ASP A 554 -12.01 -28.42 9.72
C ASP A 554 -12.08 -29.91 9.31
N GLY A 555 -12.57 -30.19 8.10
CA GLY A 555 -12.71 -31.52 7.52
C GLY A 555 -14.00 -32.26 7.89
N ASP A 556 -14.84 -31.73 8.78
CA ASP A 556 -16.16 -32.31 9.09
C ASP A 556 -17.27 -31.66 8.25
N ALA A 557 -17.73 -32.37 7.22
CA ALA A 557 -18.85 -31.90 6.39
C ALA A 557 -20.16 -31.62 7.18
N CYS A 558 -20.25 -31.98 8.47
CA CYS A 558 -21.36 -31.73 9.37
C CYS A 558 -21.24 -30.50 10.27
N THR A 559 -20.37 -29.56 9.93
CA THR A 559 -20.25 -28.24 10.55
C THR A 559 -20.91 -27.14 9.70
N GLY A 560 -20.89 -25.90 10.20
CA GLY A 560 -21.36 -24.69 9.52
C GLY A 560 -20.34 -24.13 8.51
N PRO A 561 -20.25 -22.79 8.34
CA PRO A 561 -19.05 -22.18 7.80
C PRO A 561 -17.97 -22.20 8.90
N ASP A 562 -16.84 -22.86 8.65
CA ASP A 562 -15.77 -22.97 9.63
C ASP A 562 -14.93 -21.69 9.64
N ILE A 563 -14.57 -21.21 10.84
CA ILE A 563 -13.98 -19.90 11.06
C ILE A 563 -12.82 -20.03 12.07
N CYS A 564 -11.67 -19.45 11.75
CA CYS A 564 -10.52 -19.47 12.66
C CYS A 564 -10.79 -18.73 13.98
N ARG A 565 -10.51 -19.38 15.12
CA ARG A 565 -10.65 -18.79 16.47
C ARG A 565 -9.52 -19.25 17.43
N ALA A 566 -8.64 -18.33 17.77
CA ALA A 566 -7.38 -18.50 18.48
C ALA A 566 -6.46 -19.55 17.82
N GLY A 567 -6.26 -19.44 16.50
CA GLY A 567 -5.33 -20.28 15.73
C GLY A 567 -5.78 -21.73 15.55
N VAL A 568 -7.07 -21.99 15.71
CA VAL A 568 -7.70 -23.31 15.51
C VAL A 568 -8.95 -23.07 14.67
N CYS A 569 -9.17 -23.88 13.65
CA CYS A 569 -10.42 -23.84 12.88
C CYS A 569 -11.58 -24.23 13.81
N ARG A 570 -12.61 -23.39 13.89
CA ARG A 570 -13.76 -23.63 14.78
C ARG A 570 -15.07 -23.34 14.08
N SER A 571 -16.01 -24.21 14.38
CA SER A 571 -17.28 -24.26 13.71
C SER A 571 -18.40 -24.57 14.70
N ASP A 572 -19.61 -24.16 14.34
CA ASP A 572 -20.82 -24.57 15.05
C ASP A 572 -21.45 -25.75 14.28
N ALA A 573 -21.99 -26.75 14.99
CA ALA A 573 -22.53 -27.95 14.36
C ALA A 573 -23.71 -27.62 13.42
N LYS A 574 -23.75 -28.25 12.24
CA LYS A 574 -24.73 -27.97 11.18
C LYS A 574 -26.16 -28.17 11.66
N ASP A 575 -26.98 -27.11 11.60
CA ASP A 575 -28.37 -27.17 12.02
C ASP A 575 -29.23 -27.99 11.06
N CYS A 576 -29.48 -29.25 11.45
CA CYS A 576 -30.40 -30.15 10.77
C CYS A 576 -31.80 -30.19 11.40
N SER A 577 -32.15 -29.29 12.33
CA SER A 577 -33.43 -29.32 13.08
C SER A 577 -34.67 -29.34 12.20
N ALA A 578 -34.61 -28.79 10.98
CA ALA A 578 -35.67 -28.86 9.97
C ALA A 578 -36.04 -30.29 9.50
N PHE A 579 -35.23 -31.30 9.85
CA PHE A 579 -35.47 -32.73 9.59
C PHE A 579 -35.89 -33.51 10.85
N ALA A 580 -36.19 -32.83 11.96
CA ALA A 580 -36.79 -33.43 13.14
C ALA A 580 -38.32 -33.43 13.05
N ASP A 581 -38.95 -34.50 13.53
CA ASP A 581 -40.39 -34.63 13.74
C ASP A 581 -40.67 -35.42 15.04
N ALA A 582 -41.91 -35.88 15.25
CA ALA A 582 -42.29 -36.62 16.45
C ALA A 582 -41.55 -37.97 16.63
N CYS A 583 -40.98 -38.54 15.57
CA CYS A 583 -40.24 -39.80 15.57
C CYS A 583 -38.92 -39.81 14.79
N HIS A 584 -38.46 -38.67 14.28
CA HIS A 584 -37.12 -38.49 13.75
C HIS A 584 -36.40 -37.33 14.43
N ARG A 585 -35.08 -37.46 14.61
CA ARG A 585 -34.21 -36.30 14.83
C ARG A 585 -33.60 -35.85 13.51
N GLY A 586 -33.36 -34.55 13.38
CA GLY A 586 -32.44 -34.04 12.38
C GLY A 586 -31.01 -34.50 12.70
N ALA A 587 -30.36 -35.16 11.75
CA ALA A 587 -28.97 -35.59 11.85
C ALA A 587 -28.24 -35.25 10.55
N CYS A 588 -26.97 -34.90 10.64
CA CYS A 588 -26.13 -34.74 9.46
C CYS A 588 -25.49 -36.08 9.05
N ASP A 589 -25.23 -36.24 7.76
CA ASP A 589 -24.49 -37.36 7.18
C ASP A 589 -23.00 -37.00 6.99
N PRO A 590 -22.07 -37.57 7.79
CA PRO A 590 -20.65 -37.18 7.77
C PRO A 590 -19.92 -37.57 6.49
N ALA A 591 -20.53 -38.34 5.58
CA ALA A 591 -19.95 -38.67 4.28
C ALA A 591 -20.38 -37.71 3.16
N THR A 592 -21.35 -36.81 3.41
CA THR A 592 -21.93 -35.93 2.38
C THR A 592 -22.29 -34.52 2.86
N GLY A 593 -22.23 -34.25 4.16
CA GLY A 593 -22.64 -33.00 4.78
C GLY A 593 -24.13 -32.68 4.66
N ALA A 594 -24.95 -33.66 4.24
CA ALA A 594 -26.38 -33.51 4.02
C ALA A 594 -27.17 -33.79 5.31
N CYS A 595 -28.14 -32.93 5.62
CA CYS A 595 -29.11 -33.20 6.67
C CYS A 595 -30.11 -34.27 6.24
N ARG A 596 -30.42 -35.19 7.16
CA ARG A 596 -31.36 -36.30 6.99
C ARG A 596 -32.20 -36.48 8.25
N ALA A 597 -33.38 -37.07 8.10
CA ALA A 597 -34.17 -37.56 9.21
C ALA A 597 -33.62 -38.91 9.70
N GLU A 598 -33.28 -39.02 10.99
CA GLU A 598 -32.82 -40.25 11.63
C GLU A 598 -33.85 -40.71 12.65
N ALA A 599 -34.36 -41.94 12.51
CA ALA A 599 -35.46 -42.45 13.34
C ALA A 599 -35.06 -42.55 14.82
N LEU A 600 -35.93 -42.05 15.69
CA LEU A 600 -35.80 -42.19 17.14
C LEU A 600 -36.02 -43.66 17.56
N PRO A 601 -35.44 -44.11 18.69
CA PRO A 601 -35.54 -45.50 19.12
C PRO A 601 -36.98 -46.00 19.28
N ASP A 602 -37.25 -47.24 18.87
CA ASP A 602 -38.52 -47.93 19.09
C ASP A 602 -38.92 -47.84 20.58
N GLY A 603 -40.11 -47.30 20.87
CA GLY A 603 -40.58 -47.04 22.24
C GLY A 603 -40.38 -45.60 22.75
N THR A 604 -39.74 -44.71 22.00
CA THR A 604 -39.71 -43.26 22.30
C THR A 604 -41.14 -42.71 22.26
N VAL A 605 -41.54 -41.92 23.27
CA VAL A 605 -42.87 -41.31 23.32
C VAL A 605 -42.98 -40.22 22.25
N CYS A 606 -44.10 -40.21 21.53
CA CYS A 606 -44.41 -39.27 20.46
C CYS A 606 -45.87 -38.81 20.56
N ASP A 607 -46.30 -38.00 19.60
CA ASP A 607 -47.68 -37.53 19.43
C ASP A 607 -47.99 -37.61 17.92
N ASP A 608 -49.11 -38.24 17.53
CA ASP A 608 -49.54 -38.35 16.14
C ASP A 608 -50.59 -37.28 15.74
N GLY A 609 -51.01 -36.46 16.70
CA GLY A 609 -51.95 -35.35 16.51
C GLY A 609 -53.43 -35.74 16.59
N ASP A 610 -53.78 -36.99 16.92
CA ASP A 610 -55.17 -37.40 17.16
C ASP A 610 -55.51 -37.35 18.67
N GLU A 611 -56.34 -36.39 19.07
CA GLU A 611 -56.83 -36.27 20.46
C GLU A 611 -57.63 -37.51 20.95
N CYS A 612 -57.91 -38.49 20.07
CA CYS A 612 -58.62 -39.73 20.41
C CYS A 612 -57.70 -40.90 20.81
N THR A 613 -56.38 -40.81 20.56
CA THR A 613 -55.39 -41.85 20.91
C THR A 613 -54.73 -41.54 22.28
N GLY A 614 -53.68 -42.27 22.67
CA GLY A 614 -53.02 -42.08 23.97
C GLY A 614 -52.06 -43.20 24.36
N GLY A 615 -50.78 -42.85 24.48
CA GLY A 615 -49.69 -43.78 24.81
C GLY A 615 -48.82 -44.17 23.61
N GLU A 616 -48.70 -43.24 22.66
CA GLU A 616 -48.05 -43.38 21.36
C GLU A 616 -46.55 -43.57 21.52
N THR A 617 -46.00 -44.45 20.67
CA THR A 617 -44.56 -44.70 20.65
C THR A 617 -44.05 -44.81 19.23
N CYS A 618 -42.86 -44.26 19.00
CA CYS A 618 -42.14 -44.44 17.75
C CYS A 618 -41.87 -45.92 17.49
N ARG A 619 -42.04 -46.33 16.23
CA ARG A 619 -41.72 -47.66 15.75
C ARG A 619 -41.28 -47.61 14.30
N GLY A 620 -40.01 -47.89 14.03
CA GLY A 620 -39.43 -47.80 12.68
C GLY A 620 -39.59 -46.43 12.03
N GLY A 621 -39.46 -45.35 12.81
CA GLY A 621 -39.64 -43.95 12.38
C GLY A 621 -41.08 -43.45 12.32
N VAL A 622 -42.10 -44.30 12.51
CA VAL A 622 -43.51 -43.87 12.51
C VAL A 622 -44.02 -43.77 13.95
N CYS A 623 -44.71 -42.68 14.30
CA CYS A 623 -45.43 -42.60 15.58
C CYS A 623 -46.65 -43.53 15.52
N LEU A 624 -46.73 -44.50 16.44
CA LEU A 624 -47.81 -45.48 16.48
C LEU A 624 -48.42 -45.57 17.88
N SER A 625 -49.73 -45.35 17.95
CA SER A 625 -50.59 -45.75 19.07
C SER A 625 -50.67 -47.29 19.20
N ARG A 626 -51.04 -47.77 20.39
CA ARG A 626 -51.52 -49.14 20.58
C ARG A 626 -53.04 -49.15 20.52
N GLU A 627 -53.62 -50.22 19.97
CA GLU A 627 -55.04 -50.36 19.63
C GLU A 627 -56.02 -49.62 20.57
N ASN A 628 -56.85 -48.74 19.99
CA ASN A 628 -57.85 -47.90 20.67
C ASN A 628 -58.47 -48.55 21.91
N THR A 629 -58.06 -48.08 23.10
CA THR A 629 -58.68 -48.48 24.37
C THR A 629 -59.98 -47.72 24.66
N CYS A 630 -60.77 -47.43 23.62
CA CYS A 630 -62.16 -47.00 23.69
C CYS A 630 -63.07 -48.12 24.24
N ARG A 631 -62.88 -48.52 25.50
CA ARG A 631 -63.88 -49.29 26.23
C ARG A 631 -65.16 -48.48 26.31
N GLN A 632 -66.29 -49.15 26.11
CA GLN A 632 -67.61 -48.52 26.02
C GLN A 632 -67.94 -47.70 27.27
N GLY A 633 -68.32 -46.44 27.07
CA GLY A 633 -68.76 -45.52 28.13
C GLY A 633 -67.66 -44.58 28.64
N GLY A 634 -67.36 -43.53 27.85
CA GLY A 634 -66.42 -42.47 28.28
C GLY A 634 -66.30 -41.29 27.31
N CYS A 635 -66.34 -41.53 26.00
CA CYS A 635 -66.13 -40.49 24.99
C CYS A 635 -67.24 -39.42 24.99
N GLY A 636 -66.90 -38.18 25.33
CA GLY A 636 -67.76 -36.99 25.23
C GLY A 636 -68.03 -36.50 23.81
N CYS A 637 -67.98 -37.38 22.81
CA CYS A 637 -68.24 -37.05 21.39
C CYS A 637 -69.75 -36.97 21.11
N ALA A 638 -70.41 -35.93 21.63
CA ALA A 638 -71.86 -35.75 21.52
C ALA A 638 -72.26 -34.33 21.08
N SER A 639 -72.26 -34.12 19.76
CA SER A 639 -73.11 -33.19 19.00
C SER A 639 -73.50 -31.83 19.62
N ALA A 640 -72.99 -30.75 19.03
CA ALA A 640 -73.68 -29.45 19.00
C ALA A 640 -73.71 -28.93 17.56
N GLY A 641 -74.89 -28.64 17.02
CA GLY A 641 -75.04 -28.13 15.65
C GLY A 641 -76.07 -27.02 15.56
N ALA A 642 -75.61 -25.79 15.28
CA ALA A 642 -76.35 -24.69 14.67
C ALA A 642 -75.39 -23.51 14.43
N PRO A 643 -75.50 -22.76 13.31
CA PRO A 643 -74.70 -21.56 13.10
C PRO A 643 -75.33 -20.33 13.78
N THR A 644 -74.49 -19.43 14.30
CA THR A 644 -74.89 -18.06 14.68
C THR A 644 -74.16 -17.04 13.80
N THR A 645 -74.91 -16.08 13.27
CA THR A 645 -74.40 -15.05 12.35
C THR A 645 -73.72 -13.89 13.07
N PRO A 646 -72.81 -13.15 12.41
CA PRO A 646 -71.91 -12.20 13.06
C PRO A 646 -72.55 -10.84 13.34
N LEU A 647 -71.90 -10.07 14.20
CA LEU A 647 -72.16 -8.63 14.37
C LEU A 647 -70.85 -7.86 14.13
N LEU A 648 -70.90 -6.88 13.23
CA LEU A 648 -69.75 -6.10 12.76
C LEU A 648 -69.27 -5.10 13.82
N LEU A 649 -67.97 -4.83 13.84
CA LEU A 649 -67.48 -3.45 13.75
C LEU A 649 -66.37 -3.39 12.68
N THR A 650 -66.40 -2.38 11.80
CA THR A 650 -65.53 -2.31 10.60
C THR A 650 -64.97 -0.91 10.37
N ALA A 651 -63.64 -0.79 10.30
CA ALA A 651 -62.87 0.32 9.67
C ALA A 651 -61.35 0.03 9.80
N LEU A 652 -60.44 0.45 8.90
CA LEU A 652 -60.50 0.75 7.47
C LEU A 652 -59.03 0.69 6.94
N TRP A 653 -58.72 -0.07 5.89
CA TRP A 653 -58.26 0.39 4.55
C TRP A 653 -56.75 0.23 4.25
N LEU A 654 -56.41 0.13 2.95
CA LEU A 654 -55.07 -0.10 2.35
C LEU A 654 -54.38 -1.45 2.72
N GLY A 655 -53.57 -2.09 1.86
CA GLY A 655 -53.24 -1.77 0.46
C GLY A 655 -52.57 -2.92 -0.30
N ALA A 656 -53.21 -3.36 -1.39
CA ALA A 656 -52.65 -4.06 -2.55
C ALA A 656 -51.41 -3.34 -3.16
N ARG A 657 -50.53 -3.89 -4.03
CA ARG A 657 -50.23 -5.20 -4.71
C ARG A 657 -48.82 -5.00 -5.38
N ARG A 658 -48.13 -5.90 -6.12
CA ARG A 658 -48.40 -7.20 -6.80
C ARG A 658 -47.04 -7.91 -7.07
N ARG A 659 -47.05 -9.14 -7.61
CA ARG A 659 -45.95 -9.66 -8.47
C ARG A 659 -46.29 -9.50 -9.96
N LYS A 660 -45.27 -9.29 -10.79
CA LYS A 660 -45.15 -9.81 -12.17
C LYS A 660 -43.66 -10.14 -12.45
N PRO A 661 -43.34 -11.08 -13.37
CA PRO A 661 -41.98 -11.61 -13.53
C PRO A 661 -41.17 -10.85 -14.58
N TYR A 662 -39.86 -11.11 -14.58
CA TYR A 662 -38.90 -10.72 -15.62
C TYR A 662 -39.17 -11.43 -16.95
N GLY A 663 -38.84 -10.71 -18.02
CA GLY A 663 -38.09 -11.23 -19.18
C GLY A 663 -36.83 -10.39 -19.34
#